data_AF-A0A3R9PN42-F1
#
_entry.id   AF-A0A3R9PN42-F1
#
_cell.length_a   1.000
_cell.length_b   1.000
_cell.length_c   1.000
_cell.angle_alpha   90.00
_cell.angle_beta   90.00
_cell.angle_gamma   90.00
#
_symmetry.space_group_name_H-M   'P 1'
#
loop_
_entity.id
_entity.type
_entity.pdbx_description
1 polymer ?
#
loop_
_entity_poly.entity_id
_entity_poly.type
_entity_poly.pdbx_seq_one_letter_code
_entity_poly.pdbx_strand_id
1 'polypeptide(L)'
;MPERAEWTDLSPANIRKSLREYADSVLSSLCLGRYAADTSAITNDVTRDYDMLYNNLKSYVSAGLKKEEDAFKELSDKVNEYRTRIYERVTAAGRSWISSHPDAVETLIRNAALSVPQADKLNIYQPGTLDSIVAAGVARANETGSLCEGKNLAIELAKEAVSRLMAERPGAAIAAAIESGVPVETFTRIPAGIQAAQMAQLVQQAVSSAITGMQMSISQQLLHAYTQLQPILSSIIQHVQLQTITYQQQQQYMQQQIQAFTAYTQQYEMLRKQLEEQAKAQQQVQQESVATDQERNRILEELLGSLNLNLPALADITKMPDAILSASHKVELMALGIKNPYLDMLKKLRDGELASLVIEKTDSGYKASPSGKALGDYVEHPIEVIEQRMKQHESAKLGDRFGISDYIGETTKGGFDALEQIFADLINTLTIGQVKWNKEEKAAELLVSPHPGPWEEGQSDALRYTAGFFALVSSAFMGTRLLDTLAKALSLGVLDTIGELWRDIIWATGLPWMSWAITSAKVKAAILNHLEAMENANFRSRYPTLSEIQEMWATNYTDEATARILLSFQGVPSWMEDFYLVRAFKDIPESSIKKLLLRGKMTLDEAYDRLRLLKYSHSDALKIIESWLEEEREERAKDIEKVIEKRYKAGAIDRTDALNLLSEALGDEARARAKLEIWDLEMIDTREKLPSESWIERWWRARYITDDQALMRLVRLGYDPEDAMLILKYWREHKK
;
A
#
# COMPACT_ATOMS: atom_id res chain seq x y z
N MET A 1 -17.17 -11.38 -12.53
CA MET A 1 -16.02 -12.09 -11.95
C MET A 1 -14.90 -11.09 -11.75
N PRO A 2 -14.09 -11.21 -10.68
CA PRO A 2 -12.85 -10.45 -10.61
C PRO A 2 -11.84 -10.99 -11.63
N GLU A 3 -10.94 -10.12 -12.04
CA GLU A 3 -9.92 -10.37 -13.06
C GLU A 3 -8.94 -11.48 -12.65
N ARG A 4 -8.16 -11.99 -13.63
CA ARG A 4 -7.12 -13.04 -13.47
C ARG A 4 -6.20 -12.87 -12.25
N ALA A 5 -6.07 -11.66 -11.71
CA ALA A 5 -5.21 -11.31 -10.58
C ALA A 5 -5.70 -11.85 -9.21
N GLU A 6 -6.98 -12.17 -9.03
CA GLU A 6 -7.50 -12.65 -7.73
C GLU A 6 -7.41 -14.18 -7.53
N TRP A 7 -6.88 -14.93 -8.50
CA TRP A 7 -6.76 -16.39 -8.44
C TRP A 7 -5.43 -16.88 -7.86
N THR A 8 -4.62 -16.01 -7.26
CA THR A 8 -3.31 -16.37 -6.70
C THR A 8 -3.38 -17.26 -5.46
N ASP A 9 -4.56 -17.40 -4.85
CA ASP A 9 -4.78 -18.29 -3.71
C ASP A 9 -5.93 -19.27 -3.98
N LEU A 10 -5.62 -20.29 -4.77
CA LEU A 10 -6.44 -21.49 -5.03
C LEU A 10 -6.52 -22.43 -3.82
N SER A 11 -6.29 -21.94 -2.59
CA SER A 11 -6.42 -22.80 -1.43
C SER A 11 -7.85 -23.38 -1.35
N PRO A 12 -7.99 -24.63 -0.89
CA PRO A 12 -9.31 -25.27 -0.73
C PRO A 12 -10.27 -24.44 0.14
N ALA A 13 -9.73 -23.60 1.04
CA ALA A 13 -10.51 -22.71 1.90
C ALA A 13 -11.16 -21.55 1.11
N ASN A 14 -10.42 -20.91 0.20
CA ASN A 14 -10.93 -19.76 -0.55
C ASN A 14 -11.95 -20.17 -1.61
N ILE A 15 -11.74 -21.31 -2.28
CA ILE A 15 -12.71 -21.83 -3.25
C ILE A 15 -14.01 -22.25 -2.52
N ARG A 16 -13.92 -22.88 -1.34
CA ARG A 16 -15.09 -23.15 -0.47
C ARG A 16 -15.85 -21.88 -0.11
N LYS A 17 -15.12 -20.83 0.25
CA LYS A 17 -15.70 -19.55 0.64
C LYS A 17 -16.48 -18.91 -0.52
N SER A 18 -15.86 -18.77 -1.70
CA SER A 18 -16.50 -18.13 -2.86
C SER A 18 -17.74 -18.88 -3.36
N LEU A 19 -17.73 -20.22 -3.32
CA LEU A 19 -18.89 -21.02 -3.73
C LEU A 19 -20.01 -21.02 -2.68
N ARG A 20 -19.67 -20.97 -1.39
CA ARG A 20 -20.66 -20.76 -0.32
C ARG A 20 -21.32 -19.39 -0.44
N GLU A 21 -20.53 -18.34 -0.68
CA GLU A 21 -21.04 -16.99 -0.94
C GLU A 21 -21.94 -16.94 -2.18
N TYR A 22 -21.63 -17.70 -3.23
CA TYR A 22 -22.51 -17.85 -4.39
C TYR A 22 -23.82 -18.56 -4.05
N ALA A 23 -23.78 -19.67 -3.30
CA ALA A 23 -24.98 -20.38 -2.86
C ALA A 23 -25.87 -19.50 -1.97
N ASP A 24 -25.27 -18.78 -1.03
CA ASP A 24 -25.95 -17.82 -0.16
C ASP A 24 -26.55 -16.65 -0.97
N SER A 25 -25.85 -16.19 -2.02
CA SER A 25 -26.36 -15.19 -2.96
C SER A 25 -27.59 -15.69 -3.73
N VAL A 26 -27.58 -16.94 -4.20
CA VAL A 26 -28.73 -17.55 -4.90
C VAL A 26 -29.91 -17.73 -3.94
N LEU A 27 -29.67 -18.22 -2.71
CA LEU A 27 -30.72 -18.35 -1.68
C LEU A 27 -31.31 -16.99 -1.28
N SER A 28 -30.47 -15.95 -1.23
CA SER A 28 -30.90 -14.57 -0.99
C SER A 28 -31.76 -14.04 -2.15
N SER A 29 -31.37 -14.30 -3.41
CA SER A 29 -32.14 -13.90 -4.60
C SER A 29 -33.51 -14.57 -4.72
N LEU A 30 -33.72 -15.69 -4.01
CA LEU A 30 -35.00 -16.39 -3.93
C LEU A 30 -35.82 -16.01 -2.67
N CYS A 31 -35.29 -15.13 -1.81
CA CYS A 31 -35.90 -14.70 -0.55
C CYS A 31 -36.13 -15.84 0.47
N LEU A 32 -35.36 -16.94 0.37
CA LEU A 32 -35.52 -18.14 1.21
C LEU A 32 -34.67 -18.12 2.50
N GLY A 33 -33.76 -17.14 2.63
CA GLY A 33 -32.64 -17.17 3.60
C GLY A 33 -32.99 -17.24 5.09
N ARG A 34 -34.24 -16.97 5.51
CA ARG A 34 -34.68 -17.15 6.92
C ARG A 34 -35.71 -18.26 7.11
N TYR A 35 -36.24 -18.85 6.05
CA TYR A 35 -37.45 -19.69 6.11
C TYR A 35 -37.23 -21.16 5.78
N ALA A 36 -36.04 -21.55 5.30
CA ALA A 36 -35.72 -22.95 5.03
C ALA A 36 -34.83 -23.53 6.16
N ALA A 37 -35.44 -24.21 7.13
CA ALA A 37 -34.73 -25.15 8.02
C ALA A 37 -33.99 -26.26 7.22
N ASP A 38 -34.48 -26.54 6.00
CA ASP A 38 -33.88 -27.45 5.01
C ASP A 38 -32.68 -26.86 4.24
N THR A 39 -32.26 -25.61 4.53
CA THR A 39 -31.00 -25.08 3.99
C THR A 39 -29.81 -25.97 4.34
N SER A 40 -29.85 -26.70 5.46
CA SER A 40 -28.81 -27.67 5.82
C SER A 40 -28.67 -28.82 4.82
N ALA A 41 -29.78 -29.38 4.32
CA ALA A 41 -29.76 -30.44 3.30
C ALA A 41 -29.24 -29.92 1.96
N ILE A 42 -29.71 -28.73 1.54
CA ILE A 42 -29.23 -28.06 0.32
C ILE A 42 -27.74 -27.72 0.45
N THR A 43 -27.32 -27.21 1.61
CA THR A 43 -25.91 -26.88 1.91
C THR A 43 -25.07 -28.14 1.91
N ASN A 44 -25.55 -29.26 2.46
CA ASN A 44 -24.84 -30.54 2.48
C ASN A 44 -24.70 -31.13 1.07
N ASP A 45 -25.73 -31.05 0.23
CA ASP A 45 -25.67 -31.51 -1.16
C ASP A 45 -24.75 -30.64 -2.02
N VAL A 46 -24.79 -29.31 -1.84
CA VAL A 46 -23.84 -28.36 -2.47
C VAL A 46 -22.41 -28.63 -1.99
N THR A 47 -22.22 -28.96 -0.71
CA THR A 47 -20.92 -29.32 -0.13
C THR A 47 -20.40 -30.66 -0.69
N ARG A 48 -21.29 -31.64 -0.90
CA ARG A 48 -20.92 -32.92 -1.55
C ARG A 48 -20.51 -32.73 -3.01
N ASP A 49 -21.25 -31.94 -3.77
CA ASP A 49 -20.92 -31.63 -5.16
C ASP A 49 -19.61 -30.82 -5.24
N TYR A 50 -19.34 -29.98 -4.25
CA TYR A 50 -18.07 -29.28 -4.05
C TYR A 50 -16.90 -30.26 -3.83
N ASP A 51 -17.03 -31.22 -2.90
CA ASP A 51 -15.94 -32.15 -2.59
C ASP A 51 -15.61 -33.03 -3.81
N MET A 52 -16.61 -33.35 -4.66
CA MET A 52 -16.35 -34.01 -5.95
C MET A 52 -15.57 -33.11 -6.92
N LEU A 53 -15.96 -31.84 -7.08
CA LEU A 53 -15.24 -30.87 -7.92
C LEU A 53 -13.78 -30.73 -7.46
N TYR A 54 -13.57 -30.59 -6.15
CA TYR A 54 -12.25 -30.46 -5.54
C TYR A 54 -11.37 -31.70 -5.78
N ASN A 55 -11.92 -32.91 -5.61
CA ASN A 55 -11.17 -34.14 -5.85
C ASN A 55 -10.81 -34.32 -7.33
N ASN A 56 -11.69 -33.91 -8.24
CA ASN A 56 -11.39 -33.89 -9.67
C ASN A 56 -10.26 -32.89 -9.97
N LEU A 57 -10.36 -31.66 -9.47
CA LEU A 57 -9.33 -30.61 -9.58
C LEU A 57 -7.97 -31.09 -9.07
N LYS A 58 -7.94 -31.71 -7.90
CA LYS A 58 -6.74 -32.28 -7.29
C LYS A 58 -6.13 -33.38 -8.18
N SER A 59 -6.97 -34.22 -8.78
CA SER A 59 -6.55 -35.25 -9.74
C SER A 59 -5.91 -34.61 -10.99
N TYR A 60 -6.50 -33.55 -11.56
CA TYR A 60 -5.95 -32.84 -12.71
C TYR A 60 -4.60 -32.18 -12.43
N VAL A 61 -4.45 -31.53 -11.28
CA VAL A 61 -3.17 -30.92 -10.86
C VAL A 61 -2.11 -32.00 -10.63
N SER A 62 -2.47 -33.12 -10.02
CA SER A 62 -1.54 -34.23 -9.77
C SER A 62 -1.14 -35.00 -11.05
N ALA A 63 -1.93 -34.93 -12.12
CA ALA A 63 -1.69 -35.62 -13.38
C ALA A 63 -0.65 -34.92 -14.29
N GLY A 64 -0.13 -33.75 -13.90
CA GLY A 64 0.98 -33.09 -14.61
C GLY A 64 0.69 -32.79 -16.08
N LEU A 65 -0.54 -32.38 -16.41
CA LEU A 65 -0.95 -32.15 -17.79
C LEU A 65 -0.21 -30.94 -18.41
N LYS A 66 0.61 -31.23 -19.43
CA LYS A 66 1.48 -30.31 -20.19
C LYS A 66 0.77 -29.27 -21.09
N LYS A 67 -0.54 -29.06 -20.96
CA LYS A 67 -1.28 -28.02 -21.71
C LYS A 67 -2.24 -27.29 -20.79
N GLU A 68 -1.73 -26.25 -20.16
CA GLU A 68 -2.44 -25.43 -19.16
C GLU A 68 -3.75 -24.83 -19.70
N GLU A 69 -3.82 -24.54 -21.00
CA GLU A 69 -4.97 -23.87 -21.62
C GLU A 69 -6.19 -24.80 -21.81
N ASP A 70 -5.97 -26.05 -22.24
CA ASP A 70 -7.04 -27.05 -22.39
C ASP A 70 -7.59 -27.47 -21.03
N ALA A 71 -6.70 -27.63 -20.03
CA ALA A 71 -7.09 -27.95 -18.66
C ALA A 71 -7.87 -26.81 -17.99
N PHE A 72 -7.51 -25.56 -18.25
CA PHE A 72 -8.24 -24.40 -17.74
C PHE A 72 -9.63 -24.27 -18.36
N LYS A 73 -9.76 -24.53 -19.67
CA LYS A 73 -11.05 -24.52 -20.37
C LYS A 73 -11.97 -25.63 -19.84
N GLU A 74 -11.48 -26.86 -19.72
CA GLU A 74 -12.26 -27.99 -19.18
C GLU A 74 -12.69 -27.70 -17.73
N LEU A 75 -11.82 -27.08 -16.93
CA LEU A 75 -12.15 -26.66 -15.57
C LEU A 75 -13.24 -25.59 -15.55
N SER A 76 -13.14 -24.57 -16.41
CA SER A 76 -14.13 -23.50 -16.52
C SER A 76 -15.51 -24.04 -16.92
N ASP A 77 -15.54 -24.94 -17.91
CA ASP A 77 -16.76 -25.59 -18.38
C ASP A 77 -17.42 -26.42 -17.27
N LYS A 78 -16.63 -27.19 -16.50
CA LYS A 78 -17.13 -27.93 -15.33
C LYS A 78 -17.68 -27.01 -14.26
N VAL A 79 -16.97 -25.93 -13.90
CA VAL A 79 -17.46 -24.96 -12.91
C VAL A 79 -18.81 -24.35 -13.33
N ASN A 80 -18.97 -24.01 -14.61
CA ASN A 80 -20.23 -23.51 -15.15
C ASN A 80 -21.35 -24.58 -15.11
N GLU A 81 -21.04 -25.83 -15.46
CA GLU A 81 -21.98 -26.94 -15.35
C GLU A 81 -22.48 -27.13 -13.90
N TYR A 82 -21.56 -27.12 -12.93
CA TYR A 82 -21.92 -27.22 -11.51
C TYR A 82 -22.75 -26.02 -11.04
N ARG A 83 -22.44 -24.81 -11.51
CA ARG A 83 -23.22 -23.61 -11.20
C ARG A 83 -24.67 -23.75 -11.66
N THR A 84 -24.86 -24.27 -12.88
CA THR A 84 -26.19 -24.56 -13.45
C THR A 84 -26.93 -25.61 -12.62
N ARG A 85 -26.27 -26.72 -12.25
CA ARG A 85 -26.89 -27.76 -11.40
C ARG A 85 -27.28 -27.25 -10.01
N ILE A 86 -26.44 -26.42 -9.39
CA ILE A 86 -26.75 -25.79 -8.09
C ILE A 86 -27.98 -24.89 -8.24
N TYR A 87 -28.01 -24.05 -9.28
CA TYR A 87 -29.15 -23.19 -9.56
C TYR A 87 -30.45 -23.98 -9.78
N GLU A 88 -30.41 -25.03 -10.60
CA GLU A 88 -31.56 -25.91 -10.87
C GLU A 88 -32.07 -26.59 -9.59
N ARG A 89 -31.17 -27.12 -8.75
CA ARG A 89 -31.55 -27.77 -7.49
C ARG A 89 -32.11 -26.79 -6.47
N VAL A 90 -31.49 -25.62 -6.31
CA VAL A 90 -31.98 -24.59 -5.39
C VAL A 90 -33.34 -24.07 -5.86
N THR A 91 -33.53 -23.88 -7.17
CA THR A 91 -34.83 -23.50 -7.75
C THR A 91 -35.88 -24.60 -7.55
N ALA A 92 -35.52 -25.87 -7.76
CA ALA A 92 -36.42 -27.00 -7.51
C ALA A 92 -36.80 -27.12 -6.03
N ALA A 93 -35.86 -26.91 -5.12
CA ALA A 93 -36.11 -26.88 -3.69
C ALA A 93 -37.00 -25.68 -3.29
N GLY A 94 -36.78 -24.50 -3.89
CA GLY A 94 -37.64 -23.34 -3.75
C GLY A 94 -39.08 -23.63 -4.18
N ARG A 95 -39.27 -24.24 -5.36
CA ARG A 95 -40.60 -24.69 -5.83
C ARG A 95 -41.25 -25.68 -4.88
N SER A 96 -40.49 -26.68 -4.42
CA SER A 96 -40.96 -27.67 -3.45
C SER A 96 -41.41 -27.01 -2.15
N TRP A 97 -40.62 -26.09 -1.60
CA TRP A 97 -40.94 -25.35 -0.37
C TRP A 97 -42.19 -24.49 -0.53
N ILE A 98 -42.27 -23.71 -1.62
CA ILE A 98 -43.44 -22.86 -1.94
C ILE A 98 -44.70 -23.72 -2.04
N SER A 99 -44.62 -24.87 -2.71
CA SER A 99 -45.76 -25.79 -2.87
C SER A 99 -46.18 -26.49 -1.57
N SER A 100 -45.25 -26.71 -0.63
CA SER A 100 -45.52 -27.39 0.64
C SER A 100 -45.95 -26.44 1.76
N HIS A 101 -45.80 -25.12 1.58
CA HIS A 101 -46.14 -24.10 2.57
C HIS A 101 -47.04 -22.99 2.00
N PRO A 102 -48.20 -23.32 1.41
CA PRO A 102 -49.05 -22.35 0.73
C PRO A 102 -49.48 -21.20 1.65
N ASP A 103 -49.83 -21.48 2.91
CA ASP A 103 -50.28 -20.47 3.88
C ASP A 103 -49.16 -19.47 4.24
N ALA A 104 -47.92 -19.94 4.33
CA ALA A 104 -46.77 -19.09 4.63
C ALA A 104 -46.44 -18.19 3.43
N VAL A 105 -46.51 -18.74 2.21
CA VAL A 105 -46.32 -17.99 0.97
C VAL A 105 -47.40 -16.91 0.83
N GLU A 106 -48.67 -17.27 1.06
CA GLU A 106 -49.79 -16.32 1.04
C GLU A 106 -49.57 -15.19 2.03
N THR A 107 -49.21 -15.51 3.29
CA THR A 107 -48.95 -14.51 4.34
C THR A 107 -47.83 -13.56 3.95
N LEU A 108 -46.73 -14.07 3.41
CA LEU A 108 -45.57 -13.27 3.01
C LEU A 108 -45.86 -12.35 1.83
N ILE A 109 -46.67 -12.82 0.87
CA ILE A 109 -47.09 -12.04 -0.30
C ILE A 109 -48.13 -10.99 0.10
N ARG A 110 -49.07 -11.35 0.99
CA ARG A 110 -50.05 -10.43 1.58
C ARG A 110 -49.38 -9.29 2.34
N ASN A 111 -48.38 -9.59 3.17
CA ASN A 111 -47.61 -8.56 3.88
C ASN A 111 -46.84 -7.64 2.91
N ALA A 112 -46.30 -8.19 1.81
CA ALA A 112 -45.65 -7.38 0.78
C ALA A 112 -46.65 -6.46 0.07
N ALA A 113 -47.84 -6.94 -0.29
CA ALA A 113 -48.89 -6.11 -0.88
C ALA A 113 -49.34 -5.00 0.09
N LEU A 114 -49.52 -5.32 1.37
CA LEU A 114 -49.90 -4.37 2.42
C LEU A 114 -48.81 -3.33 2.75
N SER A 115 -47.56 -3.55 2.33
CA SER A 115 -46.50 -2.54 2.47
C SER A 115 -46.69 -1.34 1.54
N VAL A 116 -47.54 -1.46 0.52
CA VAL A 116 -47.92 -0.33 -0.33
C VAL A 116 -48.87 0.58 0.44
N PRO A 117 -48.57 1.89 0.58
CA PRO A 117 -49.43 2.82 1.31
C PRO A 117 -50.88 2.77 0.81
N GLN A 118 -51.85 2.71 1.74
CA GLN A 118 -53.29 2.62 1.49
C GLN A 118 -53.78 1.29 0.89
N ALA A 119 -52.93 0.26 0.75
CA ALA A 119 -53.34 -1.05 0.24
C ALA A 119 -54.31 -1.80 1.19
N ASP A 120 -54.26 -1.51 2.49
CA ASP A 120 -55.20 -1.99 3.51
C ASP A 120 -56.64 -1.55 3.22
N LYS A 121 -56.81 -0.39 2.59
CA LYS A 121 -58.12 0.14 2.22
C LYS A 121 -58.70 -0.46 0.94
N LEU A 122 -57.91 -1.18 0.14
CA LEU A 122 -58.40 -1.81 -1.10
C LEU A 122 -59.60 -2.72 -0.84
N ASN A 123 -59.57 -3.52 0.23
CA ASN A 123 -60.69 -4.41 0.58
C ASN A 123 -61.90 -3.69 1.17
N ILE A 124 -61.74 -2.47 1.69
CA ILE A 124 -62.86 -1.65 2.17
C ILE A 124 -63.66 -1.10 0.96
N TYR A 125 -62.95 -0.70 -0.10
CA TYR A 125 -63.58 -0.03 -1.23
C TYR A 125 -63.94 -0.96 -2.40
N GLN A 126 -63.18 -2.05 -2.58
CA GLN A 126 -63.44 -3.12 -3.54
C GLN A 126 -63.14 -4.47 -2.85
N PRO A 127 -64.14 -5.07 -2.19
CA PRO A 127 -63.97 -6.35 -1.51
C PRO A 127 -63.42 -7.43 -2.45
N GLY A 128 -62.31 -8.07 -2.06
CA GLY A 128 -61.66 -9.14 -2.81
C GLY A 128 -60.51 -8.69 -3.71
N THR A 129 -60.28 -7.37 -3.88
CA THR A 129 -59.16 -6.88 -4.70
C THR A 129 -57.81 -7.26 -4.10
N LEU A 130 -57.64 -7.13 -2.78
CA LEU A 130 -56.39 -7.55 -2.13
C LEU A 130 -56.17 -9.05 -2.26
N ASP A 131 -57.23 -9.85 -2.12
CA ASP A 131 -57.14 -11.32 -2.24
C ASP A 131 -56.80 -11.74 -3.68
N SER A 132 -57.29 -11.02 -4.69
CA SER A 132 -56.92 -11.25 -6.10
C SER A 132 -55.45 -10.93 -6.38
N ILE A 133 -54.91 -9.86 -5.78
CA ILE A 133 -53.50 -9.46 -5.88
C ILE A 133 -52.60 -10.49 -5.23
N VAL A 134 -52.97 -10.95 -4.03
CA VAL A 134 -52.25 -11.99 -3.31
C VAL A 134 -52.27 -13.30 -4.09
N ALA A 135 -53.42 -13.69 -4.63
CA ALA A 135 -53.55 -14.89 -5.48
C ALA A 135 -52.64 -14.81 -6.72
N ALA A 136 -52.55 -13.65 -7.38
CA ALA A 136 -51.66 -13.44 -8.51
C ALA A 136 -50.18 -13.54 -8.12
N GLY A 137 -49.78 -12.96 -6.97
CA GLY A 137 -48.44 -13.10 -6.43
C GLY A 137 -48.09 -14.55 -6.09
N VAL A 138 -49.01 -15.28 -5.45
CA VAL A 138 -48.84 -16.71 -5.12
C VAL A 138 -48.70 -17.55 -6.39
N ALA A 139 -49.53 -17.30 -7.41
CA ALA A 139 -49.43 -17.97 -8.70
C ALA A 139 -48.06 -17.73 -9.35
N ARG A 140 -47.54 -16.50 -9.30
CA ARG A 140 -46.22 -16.17 -9.85
C ARG A 140 -45.08 -16.84 -9.07
N ALA A 141 -45.16 -16.86 -7.74
CA ALA A 141 -44.18 -17.56 -6.91
C ALA A 141 -44.15 -19.07 -7.22
N ASN A 142 -45.31 -19.68 -7.47
CA ASN A 142 -45.42 -21.09 -7.88
C ASN A 142 -44.85 -21.34 -9.29
N GLU A 143 -45.14 -20.46 -10.25
CA GLU A 143 -44.67 -20.57 -11.63
C GLU A 143 -43.13 -20.53 -11.71
N THR A 144 -42.52 -19.57 -11.01
CA THR A 144 -41.09 -19.32 -11.16
C THR A 144 -40.25 -20.03 -10.13
N GLY A 145 -40.84 -20.40 -8.98
CA GLY A 145 -40.12 -20.94 -7.83
C GLY A 145 -39.43 -19.86 -7.00
N SER A 146 -39.77 -18.59 -7.21
CA SER A 146 -39.17 -17.43 -6.54
C SER A 146 -40.21 -16.65 -5.73
N LEU A 147 -40.04 -16.63 -4.40
CA LEU A 147 -40.88 -15.82 -3.53
C LEU A 147 -40.68 -14.32 -3.78
N CYS A 148 -39.48 -13.89 -4.16
CA CYS A 148 -39.22 -12.48 -4.46
C CYS A 148 -40.04 -12.01 -5.67
N GLU A 149 -40.15 -12.82 -6.72
CA GLU A 149 -40.93 -12.45 -7.90
C GLU A 149 -42.43 -12.37 -7.60
N GLY A 150 -42.96 -13.29 -6.79
CA GLY A 150 -44.34 -13.22 -6.31
C GLY A 150 -44.63 -11.99 -5.47
N LYS A 151 -43.70 -11.61 -4.57
CA LYS A 151 -43.81 -10.38 -3.77
C LYS A 151 -43.76 -9.13 -4.64
N ASN A 152 -42.84 -9.05 -5.59
CA ASN A 152 -42.70 -7.91 -6.48
C ASN A 152 -43.96 -7.70 -7.32
N LEU A 153 -44.50 -8.79 -7.90
CA LEU A 153 -45.76 -8.73 -8.65
C LEU A 153 -46.92 -8.23 -7.78
N ALA A 154 -47.03 -8.72 -6.53
CA ALA A 154 -48.08 -8.28 -5.62
C ALA A 154 -47.96 -6.80 -5.25
N ILE A 155 -46.74 -6.29 -5.08
CA ILE A 155 -46.47 -4.86 -4.84
C ILE A 155 -46.88 -4.02 -6.06
N GLU A 156 -46.53 -4.44 -7.27
CA GLU A 156 -46.87 -3.72 -8.51
C GLU A 156 -48.39 -3.66 -8.73
N LEU A 157 -49.08 -4.79 -8.59
CA LEU A 157 -50.53 -4.85 -8.72
C LEU A 157 -51.24 -4.04 -7.62
N ALA A 158 -50.70 -4.01 -6.39
CA ALA A 158 -51.23 -3.16 -5.31
C ALA A 158 -51.06 -1.67 -5.64
N LYS A 159 -49.90 -1.25 -6.16
CA LYS A 159 -49.68 0.14 -6.61
C LYS A 159 -50.65 0.53 -7.71
N GLU A 160 -50.88 -0.36 -8.68
CA GLU A 160 -51.82 -0.12 -9.77
C GLU A 160 -53.26 -0.01 -9.25
N ALA A 161 -53.69 -0.94 -8.39
CA ALA A 161 -55.04 -0.93 -7.82
C ALA A 161 -55.30 0.32 -6.96
N VAL A 162 -54.34 0.75 -6.14
CA VAL A 162 -54.43 2.00 -5.37
C VAL A 162 -54.51 3.19 -6.31
N SER A 163 -53.72 3.22 -7.38
CA SER A 163 -53.75 4.30 -8.37
C SER A 163 -55.10 4.40 -9.08
N ARG A 164 -55.70 3.25 -9.46
CA ARG A 164 -57.05 3.20 -10.06
C ARG A 164 -58.12 3.67 -9.08
N LEU A 165 -58.06 3.23 -7.83
CA LEU A 165 -59.00 3.64 -6.78
C LEU A 165 -58.97 5.17 -6.58
N MET A 166 -57.77 5.76 -6.54
CA MET A 166 -57.58 7.20 -6.44
C MET A 166 -58.13 7.97 -7.64
N ALA A 167 -58.01 7.39 -8.85
CA ALA A 167 -58.54 7.98 -10.08
C ALA A 167 -60.07 7.91 -10.17
N GLU A 168 -60.69 6.80 -9.73
CA GLU A 168 -62.14 6.59 -9.82
C GLU A 168 -62.93 7.30 -8.72
N ARG A 169 -62.30 7.59 -7.58
CA ARG A 169 -62.96 8.22 -6.42
C ARG A 169 -62.15 9.40 -5.87
N PRO A 170 -62.27 10.59 -6.48
CA PRO A 170 -61.58 11.79 -6.01
C PRO A 170 -61.92 12.16 -4.55
N GLY A 171 -63.11 11.79 -4.05
CA GLY A 171 -63.47 11.95 -2.64
C GLY A 171 -62.65 11.07 -1.68
N ALA A 172 -62.21 9.89 -2.11
CA ALA A 172 -61.34 9.01 -1.33
C ALA A 172 -59.90 9.55 -1.29
N ALA A 173 -59.45 10.19 -2.38
CA ALA A 173 -58.16 10.87 -2.41
C ALA A 173 -58.11 12.09 -1.47
N ILE A 174 -59.21 12.84 -1.34
CA ILE A 174 -59.33 13.94 -0.39
C ILE A 174 -59.32 13.41 1.06
N ALA A 175 -60.06 12.34 1.36
CA ALA A 175 -60.04 11.72 2.69
C ALA A 175 -58.64 11.17 3.06
N ALA A 176 -57.96 10.52 2.12
CA ALA A 176 -56.59 10.03 2.32
C ALA A 176 -55.57 11.17 2.51
N ALA A 177 -55.72 12.29 1.78
CA ALA A 177 -54.87 13.47 1.96
C ALA A 177 -55.03 14.08 3.36
N ILE A 178 -56.27 14.18 3.85
CA ILE A 178 -56.57 14.69 5.20
C ILE A 178 -55.96 13.78 6.28
N GLU A 179 -56.09 12.45 6.15
CA GLU A 179 -55.49 11.49 7.08
C GLU A 179 -53.95 11.49 7.04
N SER A 180 -53.34 11.83 5.90
CA SER A 180 -51.88 11.98 5.75
C SER A 180 -51.31 13.30 6.29
N GLY A 181 -52.11 14.11 6.97
CA GLY A 181 -51.67 15.35 7.62
C GLY A 181 -51.64 16.57 6.69
N VAL A 182 -52.27 16.51 5.51
CA VAL A 182 -52.44 17.70 4.66
C VAL A 182 -53.42 18.66 5.37
N PRO A 183 -53.03 19.92 5.66
CA PRO A 183 -53.86 20.85 6.41
C PRO A 183 -55.21 21.07 5.72
N VAL A 184 -56.30 20.87 6.46
CA VAL A 184 -57.69 21.09 6.02
C VAL A 184 -57.89 22.53 5.50
N GLU A 185 -57.07 23.46 5.99
CA GLU A 185 -57.01 24.88 5.59
C GLU A 185 -56.71 25.09 4.10
N THR A 186 -56.10 24.10 3.43
CA THR A 186 -55.86 24.12 1.98
C THR A 186 -57.17 24.02 1.19
N PHE A 187 -58.23 23.47 1.79
CA PHE A 187 -59.53 23.25 1.15
C PHE A 187 -60.60 24.29 1.58
N THR A 188 -60.38 25.03 2.68
CA THR A 188 -61.38 25.97 3.24
C THR A 188 -61.32 27.38 2.65
N ARG A 189 -60.39 27.69 1.73
CA ARG A 189 -60.30 29.00 1.06
C ARG A 189 -61.16 29.17 -0.20
N ILE A 190 -62.12 28.28 -0.45
CA ILE A 190 -62.98 28.39 -1.64
C ILE A 190 -64.29 29.11 -1.27
N PRO A 191 -64.64 30.25 -1.91
CA PRO A 191 -65.85 31.00 -1.59
C PRO A 191 -67.11 30.19 -1.83
N ALA A 192 -68.06 30.24 -0.88
CA ALA A 192 -69.38 29.65 -1.03
C ALA A 192 -70.14 30.33 -2.19
N GLY A 193 -70.27 29.64 -3.32
CA GLY A 193 -70.97 30.16 -4.51
C GLY A 193 -70.49 29.63 -5.86
N ILE A 194 -69.38 28.88 -5.91
CA ILE A 194 -68.89 28.30 -7.16
C ILE A 194 -69.72 27.05 -7.52
N GLN A 195 -70.37 27.04 -8.67
CA GLN A 195 -71.14 25.89 -9.16
C GLN A 195 -70.25 24.65 -9.27
N ALA A 196 -70.78 23.46 -8.95
CA ALA A 196 -70.03 22.19 -8.95
C ALA A 196 -69.23 21.93 -10.25
N ALA A 197 -69.70 22.44 -11.40
CA ALA A 197 -68.96 22.38 -12.66
C ALA A 197 -67.68 23.24 -12.67
N GLN A 198 -67.71 24.46 -12.13
CA GLN A 198 -66.52 25.31 -12.00
C GLN A 198 -65.56 24.79 -10.92
N MET A 199 -66.09 24.14 -9.87
CA MET A 199 -65.27 23.49 -8.85
C MET A 199 -64.60 22.23 -9.40
N ALA A 200 -65.30 21.43 -10.23
CA ALA A 200 -64.70 20.34 -10.98
C ALA A 200 -63.64 20.85 -11.97
N GLN A 201 -63.86 22.00 -12.62
CA GLN A 201 -62.89 22.59 -13.55
C GLN A 201 -61.66 23.17 -12.84
N LEU A 202 -61.82 23.78 -11.67
CA LEU A 202 -60.72 24.27 -10.82
C LEU A 202 -59.95 23.13 -10.16
N VAL A 203 -60.63 22.08 -9.71
CA VAL A 203 -59.99 20.85 -9.21
C VAL A 203 -59.31 20.12 -10.36
N GLN A 204 -59.90 20.07 -11.56
CA GLN A 204 -59.26 19.47 -12.73
C GLN A 204 -58.07 20.31 -13.22
N GLN A 205 -58.10 21.64 -13.11
CA GLN A 205 -56.95 22.51 -13.38
C GLN A 205 -55.88 22.39 -12.29
N ALA A 206 -56.24 22.29 -11.01
CA ALA A 206 -55.32 22.13 -9.89
C ALA A 206 -54.70 20.74 -9.85
N VAL A 207 -55.48 19.69 -10.16
CA VAL A 207 -55.03 18.32 -10.33
C VAL A 207 -54.25 18.19 -11.63
N SER A 208 -54.63 18.86 -12.73
CA SER A 208 -53.81 18.90 -13.94
C SER A 208 -52.52 19.68 -13.73
N SER A 209 -52.49 20.75 -12.93
CA SER A 209 -51.24 21.45 -12.56
C SER A 209 -50.41 20.68 -11.53
N ALA A 210 -51.04 19.91 -10.64
CA ALA A 210 -50.36 19.04 -9.67
C ALA A 210 -49.88 17.75 -10.33
N ILE A 211 -50.60 17.21 -11.31
CA ILE A 211 -50.17 16.11 -12.19
C ILE A 211 -49.13 16.63 -13.16
N THR A 212 -49.22 17.85 -13.69
CA THR A 212 -48.14 18.44 -14.51
C THR A 212 -46.96 18.81 -13.63
N GLY A 213 -47.14 19.15 -12.36
CA GLY A 213 -46.09 19.36 -11.37
C GLY A 213 -45.47 18.06 -10.87
N MET A 214 -46.26 16.98 -10.74
CA MET A 214 -45.79 15.63 -10.38
C MET A 214 -45.24 14.87 -11.58
N GLN A 215 -45.76 15.07 -12.80
CA GLN A 215 -45.17 14.61 -14.04
C GLN A 215 -43.96 15.48 -14.37
N MET A 216 -43.96 16.79 -14.14
CA MET A 216 -42.70 17.55 -14.19
C MET A 216 -41.76 17.09 -13.09
N SER A 217 -42.20 16.71 -11.89
CA SER A 217 -41.31 16.19 -10.84
C SER A 217 -40.81 14.78 -11.11
N ILE A 218 -41.63 13.88 -11.66
CA ILE A 218 -41.29 12.49 -11.98
C ILE A 218 -40.54 12.45 -13.30
N SER A 219 -40.96 13.23 -14.31
CA SER A 219 -40.18 13.43 -15.53
C SER A 219 -38.95 14.29 -15.27
N GLN A 220 -38.90 15.22 -14.31
CA GLN A 220 -37.64 15.84 -13.87
C GLN A 220 -36.82 14.88 -13.04
N GLN A 221 -37.39 13.98 -12.23
CA GLN A 221 -36.62 12.98 -11.48
C GLN A 221 -36.10 11.86 -12.39
N LEU A 222 -36.87 11.46 -13.41
CA LEU A 222 -36.46 10.51 -14.44
C LEU A 222 -35.54 11.17 -15.46
N LEU A 223 -35.77 12.43 -15.85
CA LEU A 223 -34.83 13.22 -16.65
C LEU A 223 -33.58 13.53 -15.83
N HIS A 224 -33.68 13.77 -14.52
CA HIS A 224 -32.55 13.98 -13.61
C HIS A 224 -31.76 12.69 -13.44
N ALA A 225 -32.42 11.57 -13.15
CA ALA A 225 -31.80 10.25 -13.10
C ALA A 225 -31.19 9.87 -14.45
N TYR A 226 -31.86 10.16 -15.57
CA TYR A 226 -31.33 9.96 -16.91
C TYR A 226 -30.15 10.90 -17.20
N THR A 227 -30.19 12.18 -16.84
CA THR A 227 -29.05 13.12 -16.95
C THR A 227 -27.94 12.85 -15.94
N GLN A 228 -28.20 12.12 -14.87
CA GLN A 228 -27.17 11.63 -13.94
C GLN A 228 -26.55 10.32 -14.45
N LEU A 229 -27.35 9.45 -15.07
CA LEU A 229 -26.88 8.19 -15.65
C LEU A 229 -26.22 8.37 -17.02
N GLN A 230 -26.61 9.38 -17.80
CA GLN A 230 -26.08 9.64 -19.14
C GLN A 230 -24.58 10.00 -19.13
N PRO A 231 -24.04 10.86 -18.26
CA PRO A 231 -22.60 11.06 -18.15
C PRO A 231 -21.88 9.82 -17.62
N ILE A 232 -22.52 8.98 -16.80
CA ILE A 232 -21.94 7.70 -16.34
C ILE A 232 -21.84 6.71 -17.51
N LEU A 233 -22.92 6.52 -18.27
CA LEU A 233 -22.94 5.67 -19.47
C LEU A 233 -22.00 6.19 -20.55
N SER A 234 -21.97 7.51 -20.79
CA SER A 234 -21.02 8.15 -21.70
C SER A 234 -19.58 8.01 -21.22
N SER A 235 -19.31 8.10 -19.91
CA SER A 235 -17.99 7.87 -19.32
C SER A 235 -17.57 6.41 -19.44
N ILE A 236 -18.47 5.44 -19.23
CA ILE A 236 -18.21 4.01 -19.44
C ILE A 236 -17.90 3.73 -20.91
N ILE A 237 -18.69 4.27 -21.84
CA ILE A 237 -18.47 4.10 -23.29
C ILE A 237 -17.15 4.77 -23.71
N GLN A 238 -16.87 5.99 -23.24
CA GLN A 238 -15.60 6.67 -23.49
C GLN A 238 -14.43 5.91 -22.88
N HIS A 239 -14.58 5.34 -21.69
CA HIS A 239 -13.52 4.56 -21.03
C HIS A 239 -13.23 3.29 -21.82
N VAL A 240 -14.25 2.56 -22.26
CA VAL A 240 -14.10 1.37 -23.13
C VAL A 240 -13.46 1.76 -24.47
N GLN A 241 -13.86 2.88 -25.07
CA GLN A 241 -13.25 3.38 -26.31
C GLN A 241 -11.79 3.80 -26.11
N LEU A 242 -11.46 4.50 -25.01
CA LEU A 242 -10.10 4.88 -24.64
C LEU A 242 -9.22 3.66 -24.36
N GLN A 243 -9.73 2.64 -23.67
CA GLN A 243 -8.99 1.40 -23.47
C GLN A 243 -8.75 0.67 -24.79
N THR A 244 -9.74 0.65 -25.68
CA THR A 244 -9.58 0.04 -27.02
C THR A 244 -8.53 0.79 -27.85
N ILE A 245 -8.56 2.13 -27.84
CA ILE A 245 -7.57 2.97 -28.55
C ILE A 245 -6.17 2.80 -27.93
N THR A 246 -6.07 2.78 -26.59
CA THR A 246 -4.79 2.59 -25.89
C THR A 246 -4.20 1.22 -26.20
N TYR A 247 -5.03 0.19 -26.24
CA TYR A 247 -4.62 -1.16 -26.64
C TYR A 247 -4.13 -1.19 -28.10
N GLN A 248 -4.82 -0.52 -29.02
CA GLN A 248 -4.38 -0.40 -30.42
C GLN A 248 -3.08 0.38 -30.56
N GLN A 249 -2.90 1.47 -29.81
CA GLN A 249 -1.65 2.25 -29.80
C GLN A 249 -0.48 1.46 -29.21
N GLN A 250 -0.70 0.67 -28.15
CA GLN A 250 0.31 -0.23 -27.59
C GLN A 250 0.71 -1.31 -28.60
N GLN A 251 -0.25 -1.89 -29.33
CA GLN A 251 0.04 -2.83 -30.41
C GLN A 251 0.86 -2.19 -31.54
N GLN A 252 0.52 -0.98 -31.96
CA GLN A 252 1.29 -0.23 -32.97
C GLN A 252 2.70 0.11 -32.48
N TYR A 253 2.84 0.52 -31.22
CA TYR A 253 4.14 0.82 -30.62
C TYR A 253 5.02 -0.44 -30.53
N MET A 254 4.47 -1.58 -30.13
CA MET A 254 5.21 -2.85 -30.15
C MET A 254 5.62 -3.25 -31.57
N GLN A 255 4.76 -3.05 -32.58
CA GLN A 255 5.13 -3.30 -33.98
C GLN A 255 6.26 -2.38 -34.45
N GLN A 256 6.25 -1.10 -34.07
CA GLN A 256 7.35 -0.17 -34.38
C GLN A 256 8.66 -0.57 -33.69
N GLN A 257 8.61 -1.03 -32.44
CA GLN A 257 9.78 -1.54 -31.72
C GLN A 257 10.34 -2.81 -32.37
N ILE A 258 9.48 -3.74 -32.80
CA ILE A 258 9.89 -4.94 -33.54
C ILE A 258 10.54 -4.54 -34.88
N GLN A 259 9.99 -3.57 -35.60
CA GLN A 259 10.57 -3.07 -36.85
C GLN A 259 11.92 -2.39 -36.63
N ALA A 260 12.05 -1.55 -35.60
CA ALA A 260 13.30 -0.89 -35.24
C ALA A 260 14.38 -1.90 -34.83
N PHE A 261 14.02 -2.90 -34.01
CA PHE A 261 14.91 -3.99 -33.64
C PHE A 261 15.35 -4.82 -34.85
N THR A 262 14.43 -5.09 -35.77
CA THR A 262 14.73 -5.81 -37.03
C THR A 262 15.70 -5.01 -37.89
N ALA A 263 15.48 -3.71 -38.05
CA ALA A 263 16.37 -2.81 -38.80
C ALA A 263 17.77 -2.72 -38.18
N TYR A 264 17.85 -2.65 -36.84
CA TYR A 264 19.12 -2.67 -36.12
C TYR A 264 19.86 -3.99 -36.32
N THR A 265 19.16 -5.12 -36.26
CA THR A 265 19.74 -6.45 -36.50
C THR A 265 20.30 -6.56 -37.92
N GLN A 266 19.59 -6.03 -38.93
CA GLN A 266 20.08 -5.99 -40.31
C GLN A 266 21.31 -5.09 -40.48
N GLN A 267 21.35 -3.92 -39.82
CA GLN A 267 22.53 -3.05 -39.82
C GLN A 267 23.74 -3.74 -39.17
N TYR A 268 23.53 -4.45 -38.07
CA TYR A 268 24.58 -5.21 -37.40
C TYR A 268 25.14 -6.33 -38.30
N GLU A 269 24.28 -7.06 -39.01
CA GLU A 269 24.71 -8.07 -39.97
C GLU A 269 25.50 -7.48 -41.14
N MET A 270 25.11 -6.32 -41.65
CA MET A 270 25.88 -5.61 -42.70
C MET A 270 27.26 -5.20 -42.19
N LEU A 271 27.34 -4.61 -40.99
CA LEU A 271 28.61 -4.20 -40.38
C LEU A 271 29.52 -5.41 -40.13
N ARG A 272 28.95 -6.52 -39.65
CA ARG A 272 29.68 -7.77 -39.46
C ARG A 272 30.27 -8.29 -40.78
N LYS A 273 29.50 -8.30 -41.87
CA LYS A 273 30.00 -8.71 -43.19
C LYS A 273 31.12 -7.80 -43.70
N GLN A 274 31.01 -6.49 -43.50
CA GLN A 274 32.08 -5.54 -43.84
C GLN A 274 33.37 -5.80 -43.05
N LEU A 275 33.26 -6.10 -41.75
CA LEU A 275 34.41 -6.46 -40.92
C LEU A 275 35.03 -7.79 -41.34
N GLU A 276 34.21 -8.79 -41.70
CA GLU A 276 34.71 -10.07 -42.23
C GLU A 276 35.42 -9.90 -43.59
N GLU A 277 34.93 -9.03 -44.46
CA GLU A 277 35.61 -8.67 -45.73
C GLU A 277 36.92 -7.92 -45.50
N GLN A 278 36.94 -6.96 -44.57
CA GLN A 278 38.17 -6.25 -44.19
C GLN A 278 39.21 -7.20 -43.58
N ALA A 279 38.80 -8.13 -42.73
CA ALA A 279 39.70 -9.14 -42.16
C ALA A 279 40.30 -10.05 -43.24
N LYS A 280 39.49 -10.47 -44.23
CA LYS A 280 39.98 -11.25 -45.39
C LYS A 280 40.96 -10.45 -46.24
N ALA A 281 40.67 -9.17 -46.50
CA ALA A 281 41.57 -8.29 -47.24
C ALA A 281 42.92 -8.09 -46.51
N GLN A 282 42.89 -7.90 -45.18
CA GLN A 282 44.11 -7.81 -44.37
C GLN A 282 44.91 -9.12 -44.37
N GLN A 283 44.22 -10.27 -44.32
CA GLN A 283 44.88 -11.58 -44.40
C GLN A 283 45.53 -11.81 -45.76
N GLN A 284 44.92 -11.35 -46.85
CA GLN A 284 45.49 -11.40 -48.20
C GLN A 284 46.73 -10.49 -48.33
N VAL A 285 46.67 -9.27 -47.80
CA VAL A 285 47.84 -8.36 -47.75
C VAL A 285 48.97 -8.96 -46.92
N GLN A 286 48.66 -9.63 -45.80
CA GLN A 286 49.67 -10.34 -45.02
C GLN A 286 50.29 -11.50 -45.81
N GLN A 287 49.50 -12.30 -46.53
CA GLN A 287 50.01 -13.39 -47.37
C GLN A 287 50.89 -12.89 -48.51
N GLU A 288 50.52 -11.78 -49.15
CA GLU A 288 51.33 -11.13 -50.20
C GLU A 288 52.64 -10.56 -49.62
N SER A 289 52.62 -9.97 -48.42
CA SER A 289 53.84 -9.49 -47.75
C SER A 289 54.82 -10.62 -47.42
N VAL A 290 54.32 -11.77 -46.97
CA VAL A 290 55.14 -12.96 -46.67
C VAL A 290 55.76 -13.54 -47.95
N ALA A 291 55.02 -13.58 -49.06
CA ALA A 291 55.55 -13.99 -50.36
C ALA A 291 56.65 -13.03 -50.85
N THR A 292 56.49 -11.73 -50.60
CA THR A 292 57.48 -10.70 -50.99
C THR A 292 58.75 -10.82 -50.14
N ASP A 293 58.61 -11.10 -48.84
CA ASP A 293 59.75 -11.32 -47.94
C ASP A 293 60.48 -12.64 -48.23
N GLN A 294 59.76 -13.69 -48.65
CA GLN A 294 60.38 -14.94 -49.10
C GLN A 294 61.17 -14.75 -50.40
N GLU A 295 60.64 -14.01 -51.37
CA GLU A 295 61.36 -13.69 -52.61
C GLU A 295 62.57 -12.79 -52.31
N ARG A 296 62.43 -11.82 -51.40
CA ARG A 296 63.53 -10.97 -50.95
C ARG A 296 64.62 -11.77 -50.25
N ASN A 297 64.26 -12.73 -49.40
CA ASN A 297 65.21 -13.62 -48.73
C ASN A 297 65.89 -14.58 -49.70
N ARG A 298 65.16 -15.09 -50.71
CA ARG A 298 65.76 -15.88 -51.79
C ARG A 298 66.78 -15.07 -52.60
N ILE A 299 66.46 -13.82 -52.95
CA ILE A 299 67.39 -12.91 -53.64
C ILE A 299 68.61 -12.60 -52.75
N LEU A 300 68.39 -12.40 -51.45
CA LEU A 300 69.48 -12.21 -50.48
C LEU A 300 70.36 -13.46 -50.37
N GLU A 301 69.79 -14.67 -50.37
CA GLU A 301 70.54 -15.93 -50.35
C GLU A 301 71.29 -16.18 -51.67
N GLU A 302 70.70 -15.90 -52.83
CA GLU A 302 71.39 -15.95 -54.13
C GLU A 302 72.54 -14.92 -54.18
N LEU A 303 72.32 -13.69 -53.68
CA LEU A 303 73.37 -12.67 -53.59
C LEU A 303 74.48 -13.06 -52.62
N LEU A 304 74.15 -13.56 -51.44
CA LEU A 304 75.12 -14.01 -50.44
C LEU A 304 75.90 -15.24 -50.92
N GLY A 305 75.25 -16.17 -51.64
CA GLY A 305 75.89 -17.30 -52.29
C GLY A 305 76.83 -16.88 -53.42
N SER A 306 76.49 -15.83 -54.16
CA SER A 306 77.36 -15.27 -55.21
C SER A 306 78.57 -14.49 -54.67
N LEU A 307 78.47 -13.95 -53.44
CA LEU A 307 79.49 -13.08 -52.86
C LEU A 307 80.54 -13.80 -52.02
N ASN A 308 80.35 -15.09 -51.69
CA ASN A 308 81.32 -15.94 -50.99
C ASN A 308 82.00 -15.26 -49.78
N LEU A 309 81.21 -14.50 -49.00
CA LEU A 309 81.69 -13.75 -47.84
C LEU A 309 81.57 -14.60 -46.57
N ASN A 310 82.71 -14.88 -45.96
CA ASN A 310 82.83 -15.59 -44.68
C ASN A 310 82.36 -14.66 -43.54
N LEU A 311 81.32 -15.07 -42.80
CA LEU A 311 80.65 -14.29 -41.74
C LEU A 311 81.24 -14.55 -40.35
N PRO A 312 81.97 -13.58 -39.77
CA PRO A 312 81.84 -13.34 -38.32
C PRO A 312 81.75 -11.85 -37.91
N ALA A 313 81.56 -10.89 -38.82
CA ALA A 313 81.69 -9.46 -38.51
C ALA A 313 80.38 -8.63 -38.49
N LEU A 314 79.21 -9.23 -38.34
CA LEU A 314 77.90 -8.52 -38.39
C LEU A 314 77.10 -8.54 -37.08
N ALA A 315 77.70 -8.95 -35.96
CA ALA A 315 77.01 -9.07 -34.68
C ALA A 315 76.76 -7.73 -33.92
N ASP A 316 77.24 -6.58 -34.42
CA ASP A 316 77.21 -5.31 -33.67
C ASP A 316 76.19 -4.27 -34.15
N ILE A 317 75.33 -4.57 -35.13
CA ILE A 317 74.34 -3.59 -35.67
C ILE A 317 72.96 -3.69 -34.98
N THR A 318 72.71 -4.69 -34.13
CA THR A 318 71.38 -4.92 -33.50
C THR A 318 71.11 -4.13 -32.21
N LYS A 319 71.92 -3.12 -31.85
CA LYS A 319 71.81 -2.38 -30.57
C LYS A 319 71.34 -0.92 -30.65
N MET A 320 70.47 -0.55 -31.59
CA MET A 320 69.73 0.73 -31.52
C MET A 320 68.31 0.54 -32.08
N PRO A 321 67.24 0.68 -31.27
CA PRO A 321 66.39 1.87 -31.41
C PRO A 321 65.55 2.24 -30.16
N ASP A 322 65.81 3.40 -29.54
CA ASP A 322 64.83 4.08 -28.65
C ASP A 322 64.81 5.62 -28.79
N ALA A 323 65.62 6.19 -29.70
CA ALA A 323 65.84 7.64 -29.77
C ALA A 323 64.97 8.39 -30.82
N ILE A 324 64.06 7.72 -31.53
CA ILE A 324 63.31 8.34 -32.65
C ILE A 324 61.82 8.59 -32.34
N LEU A 325 61.25 8.01 -31.26
CA LEU A 325 59.80 8.12 -30.99
C LEU A 325 59.37 9.22 -30.00
N SER A 326 60.29 9.98 -29.38
CA SER A 326 59.92 11.00 -28.38
C SER A 326 59.77 12.44 -28.91
N ALA A 327 60.01 12.69 -30.21
CA ALA A 327 60.00 14.04 -30.77
C ALA A 327 58.66 14.46 -31.43
N SER A 328 57.77 13.52 -31.76
CA SER A 328 56.54 13.83 -32.52
C SER A 328 55.39 14.38 -31.68
N HIS A 329 55.31 14.07 -30.38
CA HIS A 329 54.15 14.43 -29.55
C HIS A 329 54.28 15.81 -28.86
N LYS A 330 55.47 16.42 -28.90
CA LYS A 330 55.78 17.65 -28.16
C LYS A 330 55.51 18.94 -28.94
N VAL A 331 55.21 18.83 -30.24
CA VAL A 331 55.06 19.98 -31.15
C VAL A 331 53.60 20.40 -31.34
N GLU A 332 52.62 19.53 -31.15
CA GLU A 332 51.19 19.86 -31.38
C GLU A 332 50.53 20.66 -30.25
N LEU A 333 50.97 20.54 -29.00
CA LEU A 333 50.32 21.21 -27.86
C LEU A 333 50.71 22.69 -27.68
N MET A 334 51.78 23.15 -28.33
CA MET A 334 52.18 24.58 -28.28
C MET A 334 51.48 25.45 -29.33
N ALA A 335 50.80 24.85 -30.32
CA ALA A 335 50.22 25.58 -31.46
C ALA A 335 48.82 26.18 -31.19
N LEU A 336 48.13 25.82 -30.10
CA LEU A 336 46.70 26.18 -29.92
C LEU A 336 46.39 27.32 -28.95
N GLY A 337 47.37 27.97 -28.31
CA GLY A 337 47.17 29.30 -27.69
C GLY A 337 46.05 29.45 -26.63
N ILE A 338 45.59 28.37 -25.99
CA ILE A 338 44.55 28.43 -24.94
C ILE A 338 45.21 28.68 -23.57
N LYS A 339 44.96 29.84 -22.97
CA LYS A 339 45.35 30.14 -21.58
C LYS A 339 44.48 29.33 -20.62
N ASN A 340 45.09 28.41 -19.89
CA ASN A 340 44.40 27.57 -18.89
C ASN A 340 44.35 28.28 -17.52
N PRO A 341 43.16 28.68 -17.01
CA PRO A 341 43.02 29.36 -15.72
C PRO A 341 43.35 28.51 -14.49
N TYR A 342 43.54 27.19 -14.65
CA TYR A 342 43.93 26.30 -13.54
C TYR A 342 45.40 26.40 -13.14
N LEU A 343 46.26 26.87 -14.05
CA LEU A 343 47.70 26.98 -13.78
C LEU A 343 48.03 28.11 -12.80
N ASP A 344 47.20 29.15 -12.74
CA ASP A 344 47.36 30.29 -11.83
C ASP A 344 46.85 29.95 -10.41
N MET A 345 45.84 29.07 -10.32
CA MET A 345 45.33 28.53 -9.06
C MET A 345 46.31 27.54 -8.42
N LEU A 346 46.95 26.70 -9.23
CA LEU A 346 47.97 25.75 -8.76
C LEU A 346 49.26 26.44 -8.30
N LYS A 347 49.59 27.61 -8.89
CA LYS A 347 50.70 28.45 -8.42
C LYS A 347 50.43 29.02 -7.03
N LYS A 348 49.21 29.52 -6.78
CA LYS A 348 48.79 30.04 -5.46
C LYS A 348 48.70 28.95 -4.38
N LEU A 349 48.37 27.72 -4.76
CA LEU A 349 48.38 26.55 -3.87
C LEU A 349 49.80 26.08 -3.51
N ARG A 350 50.73 26.11 -4.48
CA ARG A 350 52.14 25.78 -4.26
C ARG A 350 52.86 26.81 -3.39
N ASP A 351 52.44 28.07 -3.47
CA ASP A 351 53.11 29.19 -2.79
C ASP A 351 52.55 29.47 -1.38
N GLY A 352 51.62 28.63 -0.88
CA GLY A 352 51.25 28.58 0.55
C GLY A 352 50.37 29.72 1.08
N GLU A 353 49.60 30.41 0.23
CA GLU A 353 48.88 31.64 0.60
C GLU A 353 47.42 31.45 1.10
N LEU A 354 46.99 30.28 1.55
CA LEU A 354 45.66 30.10 2.17
C LEU A 354 45.73 29.23 3.42
N ALA A 355 45.98 29.88 4.56
CA ALA A 355 45.84 29.28 5.87
C ALA A 355 44.36 29.31 6.33
N SER A 356 43.91 28.16 6.83
CA SER A 356 42.86 27.91 7.84
C SER A 356 41.44 28.49 7.65
N LEU A 357 40.46 27.59 7.50
CA LEU A 357 39.12 27.73 8.10
C LEU A 357 38.42 26.36 8.12
N VAL A 358 38.38 25.71 9.28
CA VAL A 358 37.49 24.56 9.55
C VAL A 358 36.30 25.11 10.32
N ILE A 359 35.08 24.77 9.89
CA ILE A 359 33.84 25.20 10.52
C ILE A 359 33.09 23.95 10.99
N GLU A 360 32.85 23.83 12.29
CA GLU A 360 32.13 22.70 12.90
C GLU A 360 30.69 23.10 13.27
N LYS A 361 29.73 22.21 12.96
CA LYS A 361 28.28 22.44 13.12
C LYS A 361 27.83 22.00 14.51
N THR A 362 27.12 22.86 15.22
CA THR A 362 26.34 22.49 16.42
C THR A 362 24.86 22.82 16.21
N ASP A 363 23.98 22.32 17.09
CA ASP A 363 22.52 22.44 17.00
C ASP A 363 21.98 23.90 17.05
N SER A 364 22.83 24.92 17.16
CA SER A 364 22.44 26.33 17.06
C SER A 364 23.31 27.20 16.13
N GLY A 365 24.18 26.59 15.30
CA GLY A 365 25.03 27.30 14.33
C GLY A 365 26.54 27.03 14.52
N TYR A 366 27.37 27.73 13.71
CA TYR A 366 28.80 27.43 13.52
C TYR A 366 29.73 28.39 14.30
N LYS A 367 30.71 27.86 15.04
CA LYS A 367 31.83 28.61 15.66
C LYS A 367 33.14 27.79 15.68
N ALA A 368 34.29 28.47 15.59
CA ALA A 368 35.63 27.87 15.60
C ALA A 368 36.29 27.92 17.00
N SER A 369 37.01 26.86 17.39
CA SER A 369 37.81 26.80 18.63
C SER A 369 39.08 25.94 18.44
N PRO A 370 40.25 26.30 19.02
CA PRO A 370 41.48 25.51 18.95
C PRO A 370 41.87 24.91 20.32
N SER A 371 41.87 23.58 20.43
CA SER A 371 42.84 22.83 21.27
C SER A 371 42.51 21.34 21.27
N GLY A 372 43.49 20.51 20.94
CA GLY A 372 43.42 19.07 21.16
C GLY A 372 43.76 18.66 22.59
N LYS A 373 43.10 17.61 23.10
CA LYS A 373 43.72 16.51 23.86
C LYS A 373 42.66 15.46 24.25
N ALA A 374 43.03 14.21 23.94
CA ALA A 374 42.73 12.92 24.60
C ALA A 374 41.41 12.72 25.35
N LEU A 375 40.68 11.66 24.96
CA LEU A 375 40.11 10.73 25.93
C LEU A 375 40.17 9.31 25.33
N GLY A 376 41.19 8.56 25.75
CA GLY A 376 41.18 7.11 25.73
C GLY A 376 40.37 6.60 26.93
N ASP A 377 40.02 5.32 26.83
CA ASP A 377 39.33 4.48 27.80
C ASP A 377 37.80 4.60 27.79
N TYR A 378 37.15 3.65 27.11
CA TYR A 378 36.09 2.82 27.71
C TYR A 378 35.70 1.65 26.76
N VAL A 379 35.70 0.45 27.35
CA VAL A 379 35.05 -0.82 26.96
C VAL A 379 35.84 -1.82 26.11
N GLU A 380 36.53 -2.71 26.81
CA GLU A 380 36.89 -4.06 26.40
C GLU A 380 35.66 -5.01 26.38
N HIS A 381 35.75 -6.04 25.53
CA HIS A 381 35.02 -7.32 25.46
C HIS A 381 33.53 -7.39 25.00
N PRO A 382 33.30 -7.97 23.80
CA PRO A 382 32.12 -8.83 23.56
C PRO A 382 32.41 -10.19 22.87
N ILE A 383 33.68 -10.62 22.74
CA ILE A 383 34.01 -11.85 21.98
C ILE A 383 33.86 -13.14 22.81
N GLU A 384 34.08 -13.10 24.13
CA GLU A 384 34.00 -14.31 24.98
C GLU A 384 32.56 -14.77 25.29
N VAL A 385 31.56 -13.90 25.13
CA VAL A 385 30.14 -14.24 25.36
C VAL A 385 29.52 -14.98 24.16
N ILE A 386 30.10 -14.84 22.97
CA ILE A 386 29.61 -15.48 21.74
C ILE A 386 30.10 -16.94 21.65
N GLU A 387 31.37 -17.20 22.02
CA GLU A 387 31.92 -18.57 22.04
C GLU A 387 31.27 -19.47 23.10
N GLN A 388 30.83 -18.91 24.23
CA GLN A 388 30.18 -19.68 25.30
C GLN A 388 28.74 -20.11 24.95
N ARG A 389 28.04 -19.36 24.08
CA ARG A 389 26.68 -19.72 23.62
C ARG A 389 26.67 -20.72 22.46
N MET A 390 27.71 -20.73 21.61
CA MET A 390 27.82 -21.74 20.55
C MET A 390 28.14 -23.14 21.10
N LYS A 391 28.90 -23.23 22.21
CA LYS A 391 29.22 -24.51 22.86
C LYS A 391 28.05 -25.15 23.64
N GLN A 392 26.95 -24.43 23.87
CA GLN A 392 25.79 -24.95 24.62
C GLN A 392 24.67 -25.53 23.75
N HIS A 393 24.77 -25.48 22.41
CA HIS A 393 23.70 -25.92 21.52
C HIS A 393 24.01 -27.15 20.64
N GLU A 394 25.12 -27.85 20.88
CA GLU A 394 25.60 -28.91 19.99
C GLU A 394 25.44 -30.36 20.50
N SER A 395 24.52 -30.63 21.44
CA SER A 395 24.28 -32.01 21.88
C SER A 395 22.87 -32.27 22.40
N ALA A 396 21.86 -32.22 21.51
CA ALA A 396 20.67 -33.06 21.63
C ALA A 396 19.71 -32.88 20.44
N LYS A 397 19.30 -34.01 19.85
CA LYS A 397 18.11 -34.22 19.01
C LYS A 397 18.18 -33.79 17.55
N LEU A 398 18.79 -34.63 16.72
CA LEU A 398 18.34 -34.78 15.32
C LEU A 398 18.50 -36.20 14.73
N GLY A 399 18.87 -37.20 15.52
CA GLY A 399 19.03 -38.60 15.05
C GLY A 399 17.75 -39.46 15.04
N ASP A 400 16.74 -39.15 15.84
CA ASP A 400 15.66 -40.12 16.14
C ASP A 400 14.31 -39.88 15.44
N ARG A 401 14.19 -38.93 14.50
CA ARG A 401 12.88 -38.56 13.91
C ARG A 401 12.60 -39.01 12.49
N PHE A 402 13.56 -39.58 11.76
CA PHE A 402 13.34 -39.87 10.33
C PHE A 402 13.63 -41.28 9.84
N GLY A 403 13.98 -42.26 10.68
CA GLY A 403 13.83 -43.69 10.36
C GLY A 403 14.24 -44.12 8.94
N ILE A 404 15.41 -43.69 8.45
CA ILE A 404 15.99 -44.13 7.17
C ILE A 404 17.45 -44.53 7.42
N SER A 405 17.69 -45.55 8.25
CA SER A 405 19.04 -46.12 8.43
C SER A 405 19.33 -47.33 7.55
N ASP A 406 18.33 -47.93 6.90
CA ASP A 406 18.47 -49.30 6.40
C ASP A 406 18.47 -49.45 4.87
N TYR A 407 18.61 -48.39 4.06
CA TYR A 407 18.49 -48.53 2.60
C TYR A 407 19.58 -47.94 1.69
N ILE A 408 20.77 -47.60 2.18
CA ILE A 408 21.88 -47.24 1.27
C ILE A 408 23.20 -47.83 1.77
N GLY A 409 23.43 -49.10 1.39
CA GLY A 409 24.67 -49.82 1.62
C GLY A 409 25.61 -49.75 0.40
N GLU A 410 26.86 -49.35 0.68
CA GLU A 410 28.11 -49.66 -0.05
C GLU A 410 28.42 -49.03 -1.42
N THR A 411 27.49 -48.38 -2.14
CA THR A 411 27.85 -47.67 -3.41
C THR A 411 28.11 -46.17 -3.25
N THR A 412 27.79 -45.57 -2.11
CA THR A 412 27.93 -44.11 -1.87
C THR A 412 29.18 -43.71 -1.11
N LYS A 413 29.88 -44.64 -0.45
CA LYS A 413 31.05 -44.32 0.38
C LYS A 413 32.23 -43.81 -0.45
N GLY A 414 32.52 -44.46 -1.58
CA GLY A 414 33.57 -43.98 -2.51
C GLY A 414 33.22 -42.67 -3.23
N GLY A 415 31.94 -42.34 -3.39
CA GLY A 415 31.50 -41.07 -3.96
C GLY A 415 31.59 -39.92 -2.96
N PHE A 416 31.32 -40.18 -1.68
CA PHE A 416 31.46 -39.20 -0.60
C PHE A 416 32.93 -38.88 -0.31
N ASP A 417 33.81 -39.89 -0.25
CA ASP A 417 35.24 -39.67 -0.04
C ASP A 417 35.89 -38.89 -1.20
N ALA A 418 35.45 -39.14 -2.45
CA ALA A 418 35.90 -38.39 -3.62
C ALA A 418 35.38 -36.94 -3.63
N LEU A 419 34.13 -36.71 -3.19
CA LEU A 419 33.59 -35.36 -3.05
C LEU A 419 34.26 -34.60 -1.90
N GLU A 420 34.54 -35.25 -0.78
CA GLU A 420 35.26 -34.66 0.35
C GLU A 420 36.68 -34.25 -0.05
N GLN A 421 37.38 -35.07 -0.85
CA GLN A 421 38.68 -34.74 -1.42
C GLN A 421 38.61 -33.58 -2.43
N ILE A 422 37.61 -33.57 -3.32
CA ILE A 422 37.38 -32.47 -4.28
C ILE A 422 37.05 -31.16 -3.54
N PHE A 423 36.27 -31.21 -2.46
CA PHE A 423 35.96 -30.05 -1.64
C PHE A 423 37.19 -29.58 -0.84
N ALA A 424 38.00 -30.50 -0.30
CA ALA A 424 39.25 -30.17 0.37
C ALA A 424 40.27 -29.53 -0.59
N ASP A 425 40.38 -30.05 -1.83
CA ASP A 425 41.25 -29.51 -2.86
C ASP A 425 40.73 -28.18 -3.42
N LEU A 426 39.41 -27.99 -3.52
CA LEU A 426 38.81 -26.71 -3.92
C LEU A 426 38.98 -25.66 -2.83
N ILE A 427 38.76 -26.00 -1.56
CA ILE A 427 39.02 -25.12 -0.41
C ILE A 427 40.51 -24.78 -0.36
N ASN A 428 41.41 -25.76 -0.52
CA ASN A 428 42.85 -25.53 -0.61
C ASN A 428 43.23 -24.68 -1.84
N THR A 429 42.59 -24.86 -2.99
CA THR A 429 42.88 -24.02 -4.18
C THR A 429 42.38 -22.59 -3.98
N LEU A 430 41.27 -22.39 -3.26
CA LEU A 430 40.70 -21.09 -2.93
C LEU A 430 41.43 -20.39 -1.76
N THR A 431 42.07 -21.14 -0.85
CA THR A 431 42.83 -20.60 0.30
C THR A 431 44.34 -20.52 0.05
N ILE A 432 44.95 -21.47 -0.67
CA ILE A 432 46.37 -21.51 -1.05
C ILE A 432 46.61 -20.76 -2.38
N GLY A 433 45.55 -20.43 -3.11
CA GLY A 433 45.55 -19.45 -4.21
C GLY A 433 45.86 -18.00 -3.79
N GLN A 434 46.61 -17.80 -2.69
CA GLN A 434 47.52 -16.66 -2.54
C GLN A 434 48.66 -16.77 -3.56
N VAL A 435 48.31 -16.71 -4.85
CA VAL A 435 49.25 -16.22 -5.85
C VAL A 435 49.66 -14.82 -5.38
N LYS A 436 50.95 -14.51 -5.36
CA LYS A 436 51.43 -13.13 -5.22
C LYS A 436 50.81 -12.27 -6.33
N TRP A 437 49.67 -11.63 -6.05
CA TRP A 437 49.04 -10.69 -6.96
C TRP A 437 49.71 -9.31 -6.79
N ASN A 438 50.88 -9.14 -7.41
CA ASN A 438 51.57 -7.83 -7.57
C ASN A 438 50.78 -6.80 -8.42
N LYS A 439 49.47 -6.99 -8.64
CA LYS A 439 48.61 -6.15 -9.51
C LYS A 439 47.56 -5.35 -8.75
N GLU A 440 47.34 -5.62 -7.46
CA GLU A 440 46.34 -4.90 -6.64
C GLU A 440 46.76 -3.45 -6.34
N GLU A 441 48.06 -3.16 -6.32
CA GLU A 441 48.59 -1.78 -6.22
C GLU A 441 48.07 -0.88 -7.36
N LYS A 442 47.99 -1.41 -8.59
CA LYS A 442 47.51 -0.67 -9.76
C LYS A 442 45.98 -0.52 -9.82
N ALA A 443 45.23 -1.52 -9.32
CA ALA A 443 43.78 -1.44 -9.28
C ALA A 443 43.31 -0.49 -8.15
N ALA A 444 44.04 -0.44 -7.04
CA ALA A 444 43.85 0.55 -5.98
C ALA A 444 44.24 1.96 -6.44
N GLU A 445 45.34 2.13 -7.18
CA GLU A 445 45.71 3.41 -7.81
C GLU A 445 44.66 3.92 -8.82
N LEU A 446 43.99 3.04 -9.56
CA LEU A 446 42.96 3.40 -10.55
C LEU A 446 41.62 3.84 -9.91
N LEU A 447 41.37 3.49 -8.66
CA LEU A 447 40.12 3.81 -7.94
C LEU A 447 40.25 5.03 -7.01
N VAL A 448 41.45 5.60 -6.86
CA VAL A 448 41.73 6.75 -5.99
C VAL A 448 42.06 7.97 -6.86
N SER A 449 41.16 8.95 -6.89
CA SER A 449 41.52 10.30 -7.33
C SER A 449 42.50 10.89 -6.30
N PRO A 450 43.66 11.42 -6.69
CA PRO A 450 44.67 11.88 -5.75
C PRO A 450 44.24 13.24 -5.17
N HIS A 451 43.69 13.24 -3.97
CA HIS A 451 43.69 14.41 -3.11
C HIS A 451 44.59 14.12 -1.89
N PRO A 452 45.72 14.80 -1.73
CA PRO A 452 46.65 14.55 -0.63
C PRO A 452 46.10 15.17 0.65
N GLY A 453 45.71 14.33 1.60
CA GLY A 453 45.32 14.71 2.95
C GLY A 453 45.93 13.75 3.98
N PRO A 454 46.14 14.19 5.24
CA PRO A 454 47.02 13.55 6.24
C PRO A 454 46.50 12.23 6.86
N TRP A 455 45.72 11.43 6.13
CA TRP A 455 45.05 10.21 6.62
C TRP A 455 45.44 8.94 5.85
N GLU A 456 46.67 8.87 5.32
CA GLU A 456 47.07 7.85 4.34
C GLU A 456 47.22 6.42 4.91
N GLU A 457 47.65 6.23 6.17
CA GLU A 457 47.86 4.87 6.72
C GLU A 457 46.55 4.13 7.06
N GLY A 458 45.49 4.84 7.46
CA GLY A 458 44.20 4.20 7.80
C GLY A 458 43.37 3.81 6.58
N GLN A 459 43.55 4.49 5.44
CA GLN A 459 42.78 4.23 4.22
C GLN A 459 43.28 2.98 3.48
N SER A 460 44.58 2.67 3.52
CA SER A 460 45.11 1.47 2.86
C SER A 460 44.57 0.19 3.48
N ASP A 461 44.42 0.14 4.80
CA ASP A 461 43.93 -1.05 5.49
C ASP A 461 42.42 -1.22 5.30
N ALA A 462 41.64 -0.14 5.41
CA ALA A 462 40.21 -0.18 5.10
C ALA A 462 39.95 -0.61 3.65
N LEU A 463 40.77 -0.16 2.69
CA LEU A 463 40.69 -0.60 1.30
C LEU A 463 41.08 -2.07 1.13
N ARG A 464 42.13 -2.55 1.80
CA ARG A 464 42.54 -3.97 1.80
C ARG A 464 41.44 -4.87 2.39
N TYR A 465 40.83 -4.50 3.51
CA TYR A 465 39.72 -5.26 4.09
C TYR A 465 38.48 -5.23 3.19
N THR A 466 38.18 -4.08 2.58
CA THR A 466 37.07 -3.98 1.62
C THR A 466 37.34 -4.86 0.40
N ALA A 467 38.55 -4.83 -0.16
CA ALA A 467 38.94 -5.65 -1.31
C ALA A 467 38.90 -7.14 -0.97
N GLY A 468 39.42 -7.55 0.19
CA GLY A 468 39.36 -8.93 0.68
C GLY A 468 37.92 -9.41 0.87
N PHE A 469 37.05 -8.56 1.41
CA PHE A 469 35.62 -8.85 1.53
C PHE A 469 34.95 -9.03 0.15
N PHE A 470 35.24 -8.17 -0.82
CA PHE A 470 34.72 -8.33 -2.19
C PHE A 470 35.26 -9.56 -2.90
N ALA A 471 36.53 -9.88 -2.72
CA ALA A 471 37.13 -11.10 -3.28
C ALA A 471 36.45 -12.34 -2.71
N LEU A 472 36.19 -12.37 -1.40
CA LEU A 472 35.47 -13.45 -0.73
C LEU A 472 34.05 -13.61 -1.27
N VAL A 473 33.27 -12.53 -1.29
CA VAL A 473 31.88 -12.55 -1.77
C VAL A 473 31.81 -12.93 -3.24
N SER A 474 32.68 -12.37 -4.08
CA SER A 474 32.72 -12.66 -5.52
C SER A 474 33.13 -14.12 -5.79
N SER A 475 34.10 -14.64 -5.04
CA SER A 475 34.52 -16.04 -5.14
C SER A 475 33.43 -17.00 -4.71
N ALA A 476 32.67 -16.67 -3.65
CA ALA A 476 31.52 -17.43 -3.24
C ALA A 476 30.43 -17.47 -4.34
N PHE A 477 30.12 -16.32 -4.95
CA PHE A 477 29.19 -16.24 -6.07
C PHE A 477 29.66 -17.00 -7.31
N MET A 478 30.92 -16.86 -7.69
CA MET A 478 31.50 -17.61 -8.81
C MET A 478 31.51 -19.12 -8.54
N GLY A 479 31.79 -19.52 -7.29
CA GLY A 479 31.70 -20.92 -6.85
C GLY A 479 30.31 -21.50 -7.05
N THR A 480 29.26 -20.78 -6.64
CA THR A 480 27.87 -21.26 -6.86
C THR A 480 27.52 -21.38 -8.33
N ARG A 481 27.98 -20.46 -9.18
CA ARG A 481 27.74 -20.52 -10.64
C ARG A 481 28.53 -21.64 -11.30
N LEU A 482 29.76 -21.89 -10.86
CA LEU A 482 30.58 -22.98 -11.36
C LEU A 482 29.95 -24.33 -10.97
N LEU A 483 29.50 -24.48 -9.73
CA LEU A 483 28.79 -25.68 -9.26
C LEU A 483 27.50 -25.91 -10.06
N ASP A 484 26.70 -24.87 -10.28
CA ASP A 484 25.49 -24.94 -11.12
C ASP A 484 25.81 -25.31 -12.58
N THR A 485 26.91 -24.78 -13.13
CA THR A 485 27.35 -25.11 -14.50
C THR A 485 27.85 -26.55 -14.61
N LEU A 486 28.61 -27.03 -13.62
CA LEU A 486 29.11 -28.40 -13.56
C LEU A 486 27.98 -29.40 -13.33
N ALA A 487 27.01 -29.06 -12.48
CA ALA A 487 25.81 -29.88 -12.23
C ALA A 487 25.03 -30.10 -13.53
N LYS A 488 24.77 -29.01 -14.27
CA LYS A 488 24.12 -29.05 -15.58
C LYS A 488 24.93 -29.80 -16.63
N ALA A 489 26.26 -29.59 -16.67
CA ALA A 489 27.14 -30.25 -17.62
C ALA A 489 27.25 -31.77 -17.40
N LEU A 490 27.20 -32.22 -16.14
CA LEU A 490 27.30 -33.63 -15.78
C LEU A 490 25.94 -34.34 -15.67
N SER A 491 24.82 -33.63 -15.85
CA SER A 491 23.45 -34.16 -15.70
C SER A 491 23.21 -34.85 -14.35
N LEU A 492 23.90 -34.39 -13.31
CA LEU A 492 23.75 -34.91 -11.96
C LEU A 492 22.65 -34.09 -11.28
N GLY A 493 21.40 -34.54 -11.39
CA GLY A 493 20.24 -33.81 -10.83
C GLY A 493 20.28 -33.58 -9.31
N VAL A 494 21.20 -34.22 -8.58
CA VAL A 494 21.48 -33.99 -7.16
C VAL A 494 22.46 -32.82 -6.94
N LEU A 495 23.33 -32.53 -7.92
CA LEU A 495 24.24 -31.39 -7.85
C LEU A 495 23.54 -30.04 -8.08
N ASP A 496 22.44 -30.02 -8.85
CA ASP A 496 21.62 -28.82 -9.03
C ASP A 496 21.09 -28.31 -7.67
N THR A 497 20.64 -29.24 -6.81
CA THR A 497 20.17 -28.94 -5.45
C THR A 497 21.29 -28.46 -4.53
N ILE A 498 22.55 -28.89 -4.75
CA ILE A 498 23.70 -28.43 -3.96
C ILE A 498 24.11 -27.01 -4.36
N GLY A 499 24.08 -26.69 -5.66
CA GLY A 499 24.35 -25.32 -6.15
C GLY A 499 23.32 -24.31 -5.64
N GLU A 500 22.04 -24.70 -5.61
CA GLU A 500 20.95 -23.91 -5.03
C GLU A 500 21.11 -23.75 -3.52
N LEU A 501 21.36 -24.84 -2.78
CA LEU A 501 21.58 -24.79 -1.34
C LEU A 501 22.76 -23.88 -0.95
N TRP A 502 23.88 -23.96 -1.68
CA TRP A 502 25.03 -23.08 -1.43
C TRP A 502 24.70 -21.62 -1.69
N ARG A 503 23.96 -21.34 -2.76
CA ARG A 503 23.48 -19.98 -3.07
C ARG A 503 22.57 -19.47 -1.96
N ASP A 504 21.65 -20.30 -1.48
CA ASP A 504 20.71 -19.93 -0.42
C ASP A 504 21.43 -19.70 0.92
N ILE A 505 22.45 -20.52 1.25
CA ILE A 505 23.30 -20.29 2.43
C ILE A 505 24.02 -18.94 2.30
N ILE A 506 24.64 -18.66 1.16
CA ILE A 506 25.33 -17.38 0.92
C ILE A 506 24.36 -16.21 1.02
N TRP A 507 23.15 -16.30 0.48
CA TRP A 507 22.13 -15.26 0.63
C TRP A 507 21.64 -15.12 2.07
N ALA A 508 21.42 -16.24 2.77
CA ALA A 508 20.97 -16.25 4.16
C ALA A 508 21.99 -15.63 5.11
N THR A 509 23.29 -15.70 4.80
CA THR A 509 24.33 -15.00 5.59
C THR A 509 24.28 -13.48 5.46
N GLY A 510 23.51 -12.93 4.52
CA GLY A 510 23.43 -11.48 4.28
C GLY A 510 24.68 -10.86 3.66
N LEU A 511 25.74 -11.66 3.40
CA LEU A 511 26.98 -11.20 2.78
C LEU A 511 26.78 -10.52 1.43
N PRO A 512 25.89 -11.00 0.53
CA PRO A 512 25.59 -10.27 -0.71
C PRO A 512 24.98 -8.90 -0.46
N TRP A 513 24.05 -8.80 0.48
CA TRP A 513 23.40 -7.53 0.83
C TRP A 513 24.39 -6.55 1.44
N MET A 514 25.27 -7.02 2.34
CA MET A 514 26.34 -6.21 2.90
C MET A 514 27.33 -5.76 1.82
N SER A 515 27.70 -6.63 0.88
CA SER A 515 28.55 -6.27 -0.25
C SER A 515 27.91 -5.16 -1.07
N TRP A 516 26.63 -5.27 -1.40
CA TRP A 516 25.90 -4.24 -2.13
C TRP A 516 25.78 -2.94 -1.33
N ALA A 517 25.47 -2.99 -0.03
CA ALA A 517 25.39 -1.80 0.82
C ALA A 517 26.74 -1.04 0.87
N ILE A 518 27.86 -1.78 0.94
CA ILE A 518 29.21 -1.20 1.00
C ILE A 518 29.66 -0.67 -0.37
N THR A 519 29.42 -1.39 -1.47
CA THR A 519 29.83 -0.91 -2.81
C THR A 519 28.88 0.09 -3.40
N SER A 520 27.57 0.01 -3.16
CA SER A 520 26.59 0.86 -3.85
C SER A 520 26.91 2.34 -3.69
N ALA A 521 27.32 2.79 -2.49
CA ALA A 521 27.74 4.18 -2.28
C ALA A 521 29.00 4.55 -3.09
N LYS A 522 30.00 3.66 -3.13
CA LYS A 522 31.25 3.88 -3.87
C LYS A 522 31.06 3.82 -5.39
N VAL A 523 30.31 2.83 -5.88
CA VAL A 523 29.90 2.70 -7.28
C VAL A 523 29.04 3.89 -7.70
N LYS A 524 28.14 4.34 -6.82
CA LYS A 524 27.35 5.55 -7.07
C LYS A 524 28.24 6.77 -7.20
N ALA A 525 29.15 7.00 -6.28
CA ALA A 525 30.05 8.15 -6.33
C ALA A 525 31.02 8.11 -7.54
N ALA A 526 31.64 6.96 -7.81
CA ALA A 526 32.69 6.82 -8.82
C ALA A 526 32.14 6.69 -10.25
N ILE A 527 31.03 5.96 -10.43
CA ILE A 527 30.52 5.59 -11.75
C ILE A 527 29.16 6.25 -12.00
N LEU A 528 28.15 5.99 -11.16
CA LEU A 528 26.78 6.44 -11.47
C LEU A 528 26.67 7.97 -11.47
N ASN A 529 27.25 8.68 -10.52
CA ASN A 529 27.20 10.15 -10.49
C ASN A 529 27.87 10.77 -11.73
N HIS A 530 28.92 10.15 -12.27
CA HIS A 530 29.59 10.61 -13.47
C HIS A 530 28.75 10.31 -14.72
N LEU A 531 28.14 9.11 -14.78
CA LEU A 531 27.19 8.76 -15.82
C LEU A 531 25.96 9.66 -15.77
N GLU A 532 25.37 9.90 -14.61
CA GLU A 532 24.28 10.85 -14.37
C GLU A 532 24.69 12.27 -14.76
N ALA A 533 25.91 12.72 -14.46
CA ALA A 533 26.39 14.04 -14.87
C ALA A 533 26.58 14.15 -16.39
N MET A 534 27.09 13.11 -17.04
CA MET A 534 27.23 13.04 -18.50
C MET A 534 25.87 12.94 -19.18
N GLU A 535 24.96 12.13 -18.64
CA GLU A 535 23.59 11.99 -19.10
C GLU A 535 22.86 13.31 -18.92
N ASN A 536 22.96 13.95 -17.75
CA ASN A 536 22.40 15.28 -17.53
C ASN A 536 23.05 16.34 -18.43
N ALA A 537 24.33 16.25 -18.79
CA ALA A 537 24.95 17.20 -19.71
C ALA A 537 24.46 17.02 -21.15
N ASN A 538 24.30 15.77 -21.60
CA ASN A 538 23.90 15.43 -22.96
C ASN A 538 22.37 15.46 -23.16
N PHE A 539 21.62 15.21 -22.09
CA PHE A 539 20.17 15.10 -22.02
C PHE A 539 19.59 16.06 -20.98
N ARG A 540 20.14 17.28 -20.85
CA ARG A 540 19.46 18.33 -20.08
C ARG A 540 18.03 18.40 -20.58
N SER A 541 17.06 18.10 -19.73
CA SER A 541 15.68 18.31 -20.08
C SER A 541 15.56 19.81 -20.37
N ARG A 542 15.21 20.16 -21.61
CA ARG A 542 15.02 21.58 -21.99
C ARG A 542 13.93 22.25 -21.15
N TYR A 543 13.11 21.45 -20.47
CA TYR A 543 11.99 21.84 -19.64
C TYR A 543 12.11 21.21 -18.24
N PRO A 544 11.59 21.87 -17.19
CA PRO A 544 11.51 21.28 -15.86
C PRO A 544 10.72 19.97 -15.90
N THR A 545 11.12 18.99 -15.12
CA THR A 545 10.42 17.71 -14.94
C THR A 545 9.00 17.93 -14.43
N LEU A 546 8.14 16.92 -14.58
CA LEU A 546 6.74 17.00 -14.13
C LEU A 546 6.61 17.38 -12.64
N SER A 547 7.47 16.82 -11.78
CA SER A 547 7.51 17.16 -10.35
C SER A 547 7.96 18.61 -10.10
N GLU A 548 8.94 19.11 -10.84
CA GLU A 548 9.40 20.50 -10.73
C GLU A 548 8.32 21.48 -11.20
N ILE A 549 7.58 21.17 -12.28
CA ILE A 549 6.46 21.99 -12.74
C ILE A 549 5.37 22.06 -11.65
N GLN A 550 5.06 20.93 -11.02
CA GLN A 550 4.12 20.89 -9.90
C GLN A 550 4.61 21.71 -8.71
N GLU A 551 5.89 21.62 -8.34
CA GLU A 551 6.46 22.41 -7.25
C GLU A 551 6.46 23.91 -7.57
N MET A 552 6.84 24.30 -8.79
CA MET A 552 6.80 25.69 -9.26
C MET A 552 5.37 26.24 -9.20
N TRP A 553 4.38 25.45 -9.58
CA TRP A 553 2.97 25.85 -9.50
C TRP A 553 2.48 25.95 -8.06
N ALA A 554 2.75 24.94 -7.22
CA ALA A 554 2.32 24.90 -5.82
C ALA A 554 2.92 26.04 -4.97
N THR A 555 4.11 26.53 -5.34
CA THR A 555 4.83 27.63 -4.68
C THR A 555 4.54 29.01 -5.30
N ASN A 556 3.64 29.10 -6.30
CA ASN A 556 3.35 30.30 -7.09
C ASN A 556 4.58 30.91 -7.79
N TYR A 557 5.60 30.11 -8.11
CA TYR A 557 6.74 30.55 -8.91
C TYR A 557 6.38 30.70 -10.39
N THR A 558 5.34 29.99 -10.84
CA THR A 558 4.73 30.11 -12.17
C THR A 558 3.23 30.33 -12.05
N ASP A 559 2.63 31.01 -13.03
CA ASP A 559 1.18 31.07 -13.17
C ASP A 559 0.60 29.80 -13.84
N GLU A 560 -0.72 29.66 -13.80
CA GLU A 560 -1.43 28.46 -14.28
C GLU A 560 -1.21 28.25 -15.78
N ALA A 561 -1.28 29.33 -16.57
CA ALA A 561 -1.10 29.29 -18.02
C ALA A 561 0.30 28.76 -18.39
N THR A 562 1.34 29.26 -17.71
CA THR A 562 2.72 28.80 -17.94
C THR A 562 2.91 27.37 -17.45
N ALA A 563 2.30 26.98 -16.32
CA ALA A 563 2.36 25.59 -15.84
C ALA A 563 1.73 24.60 -16.84
N ARG A 564 0.59 24.94 -17.44
CA ARG A 564 -0.06 24.15 -18.50
C ARG A 564 0.83 23.99 -19.73
N ILE A 565 1.45 25.08 -20.17
CA ILE A 565 2.41 25.04 -21.29
C ILE A 565 3.57 24.10 -20.97
N LEU A 566 4.15 24.19 -19.77
CA LEU A 566 5.23 23.31 -19.34
C LEU A 566 4.79 21.85 -19.26
N LEU A 567 3.57 21.56 -18.76
CA LEU A 567 2.99 20.22 -18.75
C LEU A 567 2.80 19.68 -20.18
N SER A 568 2.34 20.51 -21.11
CA SER A 568 2.19 20.14 -22.53
C SER A 568 3.55 19.79 -23.17
N PHE A 569 4.63 20.51 -22.82
CA PHE A 569 5.98 20.18 -23.28
C PHE A 569 6.52 18.87 -22.70
N GLN A 570 6.05 18.47 -21.53
CA GLN A 570 6.31 17.14 -20.95
C GLN A 570 5.43 16.04 -21.57
N GLY A 571 4.60 16.37 -22.56
CA GLY A 571 3.71 15.41 -23.23
C GLY A 571 2.45 15.07 -22.44
N VAL A 572 2.11 15.85 -21.41
CA VAL A 572 0.84 15.70 -20.68
C VAL A 572 -0.30 16.14 -21.61
N PRO A 573 -1.31 15.29 -21.87
CA PRO A 573 -2.47 15.70 -22.65
C PRO A 573 -3.25 16.83 -21.96
N SER A 574 -3.84 17.74 -22.73
CA SER A 574 -4.57 18.90 -22.19
C SER A 574 -5.67 18.54 -21.18
N TRP A 575 -6.35 17.42 -21.38
CA TRP A 575 -7.39 16.92 -20.49
C TRP A 575 -6.86 16.38 -19.14
N MET A 576 -5.55 16.10 -19.04
CA MET A 576 -4.89 15.69 -17.79
C MET A 576 -4.21 16.86 -17.07
N GLU A 577 -4.02 18.02 -17.71
CA GLU A 577 -3.30 19.15 -17.10
C GLU A 577 -3.94 19.58 -15.77
N ASP A 578 -5.28 19.68 -15.73
CA ASP A 578 -6.05 20.01 -14.52
C ASP A 578 -5.72 19.06 -13.36
N PHE A 579 -5.64 17.76 -13.66
CA PHE A 579 -5.34 16.75 -12.66
C PHE A 579 -3.95 16.95 -12.05
N TYR A 580 -2.94 17.25 -12.87
CA TYR A 580 -1.58 17.49 -12.39
C TYR A 580 -1.45 18.79 -11.60
N LEU A 581 -2.15 19.85 -12.02
CA LEU A 581 -2.16 21.14 -11.33
C LEU A 581 -2.90 21.07 -9.99
N VAL A 582 -4.00 20.33 -9.90
CA VAL A 582 -4.71 20.12 -8.62
C VAL A 582 -3.84 19.31 -7.67
N ARG A 583 -3.17 18.26 -8.17
CA ARG A 583 -2.29 17.39 -7.36
C ARG A 583 -1.00 18.07 -6.89
N ALA A 584 -0.59 19.16 -7.52
CA ALA A 584 0.60 19.90 -7.15
C ALA A 584 0.50 20.50 -5.74
N PHE A 585 -0.69 20.94 -5.34
CA PHE A 585 -0.91 21.43 -4.00
C PHE A 585 -0.85 20.28 -3.02
N LYS A 586 -0.01 20.41 -1.99
CA LYS A 586 0.05 19.44 -0.91
C LYS A 586 -1.33 19.37 -0.27
N ASP A 587 -1.94 18.19 -0.29
CA ASP A 587 -3.22 17.97 0.37
C ASP A 587 -3.10 18.37 1.84
N ILE A 588 -4.13 19.05 2.34
CA ILE A 588 -4.22 19.40 3.75
C ILE A 588 -4.24 18.07 4.51
N PRO A 589 -3.29 17.81 5.43
CA PRO A 589 -3.29 16.55 6.16
C PRO A 589 -4.58 16.44 6.97
N GLU A 590 -5.07 15.22 7.14
CA GLU A 590 -6.32 14.92 7.84
C GLU A 590 -6.45 15.66 9.19
N SER A 591 -5.38 15.69 9.98
CA SER A 591 -5.35 16.40 11.27
C SER A 591 -5.59 17.91 11.15
N SER A 592 -5.21 18.53 10.03
CA SER A 592 -5.47 19.94 9.75
C SER A 592 -6.88 20.15 9.22
N ILE A 593 -7.43 19.21 8.42
CA ILE A 593 -8.86 19.21 8.03
C ILE A 593 -9.73 19.20 9.28
N LYS A 594 -9.48 18.26 10.21
CA LYS A 594 -10.16 18.18 11.51
C LYS A 594 -10.11 19.52 12.25
N LYS A 595 -8.92 20.09 12.45
CA LYS A 595 -8.75 21.37 13.17
C LYS A 595 -9.49 22.53 12.50
N LEU A 596 -9.50 22.60 11.17
CA LEU A 596 -10.19 23.67 10.45
C LEU A 596 -11.71 23.51 10.55
N LEU A 597 -12.22 22.29 10.44
CA LEU A 597 -13.63 21.98 10.60
C LEU A 597 -14.12 22.33 12.01
N LEU A 598 -13.46 21.83 13.06
CA LEU A 598 -13.86 22.06 14.45
C LEU A 598 -13.80 23.54 14.86
N ARG A 599 -12.93 24.33 14.20
CA ARG A 599 -12.83 25.79 14.38
C ARG A 599 -13.82 26.59 13.51
N GLY A 600 -14.66 25.94 12.71
CA GLY A 600 -15.58 26.59 11.78
C GLY A 600 -14.89 27.38 10.67
N LYS A 601 -13.62 27.04 10.35
CA LYS A 601 -12.85 27.61 9.24
C LYS A 601 -12.98 26.81 7.95
N MET A 602 -13.65 25.67 8.02
CA MET A 602 -13.96 24.78 6.92
C MET A 602 -15.39 24.28 7.13
N THR A 603 -16.18 24.26 6.06
CA THR A 603 -17.53 23.69 6.07
C THR A 603 -17.50 22.16 6.06
N LEU A 604 -18.63 21.52 6.34
CA LEU A 604 -18.72 20.05 6.30
C LEU A 604 -18.47 19.50 4.89
N ASP A 605 -19.03 20.14 3.87
CA ASP A 605 -18.86 19.75 2.46
C ASP A 605 -17.39 19.89 2.02
N GLU A 606 -16.74 20.99 2.42
CA GLU A 606 -15.30 21.19 2.15
C GLU A 606 -14.44 20.13 2.85
N ALA A 607 -14.73 19.81 4.12
CA ALA A 607 -14.00 18.78 4.84
C ALA A 607 -14.19 17.40 4.19
N TYR A 608 -15.40 17.11 3.73
CA TYR A 608 -15.75 15.90 3.01
C TYR A 608 -14.97 15.78 1.69
N ASP A 609 -14.98 16.81 0.85
CA ASP A 609 -14.26 16.80 -0.43
C ASP A 609 -12.74 16.67 -0.22
N ARG A 610 -12.20 17.30 0.82
CA ARG A 610 -10.77 17.17 1.18
C ARG A 610 -10.42 15.76 1.64
N LEU A 611 -11.28 15.09 2.39
CA LEU A 611 -11.08 13.68 2.76
C LEU A 611 -11.15 12.75 1.54
N ARG A 612 -11.99 13.05 0.55
CA ARG A 612 -12.00 12.28 -0.71
C ARG A 612 -10.71 12.44 -1.51
N LEU A 613 -10.12 13.64 -1.52
CA LEU A 613 -8.82 13.87 -2.15
C LEU A 613 -7.71 13.06 -1.46
N LEU A 614 -7.82 12.85 -0.14
CA LEU A 614 -6.99 11.91 0.64
C LEU A 614 -7.34 10.43 0.41
N LYS A 615 -8.19 10.11 -0.58
CA LYS A 615 -8.62 8.76 -0.96
C LYS A 615 -9.52 8.04 0.04
N TYR A 616 -10.15 8.75 0.98
CA TYR A 616 -11.21 8.15 1.79
C TYR A 616 -12.46 7.90 0.95
N SER A 617 -13.14 6.78 1.19
CA SER A 617 -14.43 6.48 0.53
C SER A 617 -15.51 7.46 0.99
N HIS A 618 -16.61 7.60 0.25
CA HIS A 618 -17.73 8.48 0.65
C HIS A 618 -18.25 8.14 2.05
N SER A 619 -18.47 6.85 2.32
CA SER A 619 -18.94 6.36 3.63
C SER A 619 -17.91 6.67 4.73
N ASP A 620 -16.63 6.42 4.47
CA ASP A 620 -15.60 6.57 5.51
C ASP A 620 -15.35 8.04 5.83
N ALA A 621 -15.33 8.92 4.83
CA ALA A 621 -15.20 10.36 5.03
C ALA A 621 -16.32 10.93 5.92
N LEU A 622 -17.57 10.50 5.70
CA LEU A 622 -18.70 10.90 6.53
C LEU A 622 -18.57 10.40 7.98
N LYS A 623 -18.19 9.13 8.17
CA LYS A 623 -17.98 8.56 9.51
C LYS A 623 -16.84 9.23 10.27
N ILE A 624 -15.77 9.59 9.58
CA ILE A 624 -14.62 10.32 10.15
C ILE A 624 -15.06 11.73 10.58
N ILE A 625 -15.83 12.43 9.75
CA ILE A 625 -16.36 13.75 10.10
C ILE A 625 -17.31 13.66 11.29
N GLU A 626 -18.22 12.68 11.28
CA GLU A 626 -19.16 12.43 12.38
C GLU A 626 -18.42 12.15 13.69
N SER A 627 -17.40 11.28 13.66
CA SER A 627 -16.60 10.99 14.86
C SER A 627 -15.84 12.21 15.38
N TRP A 628 -15.32 13.08 14.51
CA TRP A 628 -14.68 14.33 14.95
C TRP A 628 -15.66 15.29 15.62
N LEU A 629 -16.87 15.41 15.08
CA LEU A 629 -17.91 16.27 15.66
C LEU A 629 -18.41 15.71 16.99
N GLU A 630 -18.50 14.39 17.13
CA GLU A 630 -18.86 13.72 18.37
C GLU A 630 -17.78 13.91 19.44
N GLU A 631 -16.50 13.69 19.09
CA GLU A 631 -15.35 13.95 19.99
C GLU A 631 -15.33 15.42 20.48
N GLU A 632 -15.54 16.40 19.59
CA GLU A 632 -15.60 17.81 19.97
C GLU A 632 -16.79 18.13 20.87
N ARG A 633 -17.96 17.52 20.61
CA ARG A 633 -19.13 17.64 21.50
C ARG A 633 -18.82 17.09 22.88
N GLU A 634 -18.17 15.93 22.97
CA GLU A 634 -17.78 15.34 24.25
C GLU A 634 -16.73 16.20 25.00
N GLU A 635 -15.73 16.73 24.31
CA GLU A 635 -14.72 17.60 24.92
C GLU A 635 -15.35 18.90 25.45
N ARG A 636 -16.21 19.55 24.65
CA ARG A 636 -16.96 20.73 25.11
C ARG A 636 -17.88 20.42 26.27
N ALA A 637 -18.58 19.28 26.24
CA ALA A 637 -19.43 18.85 27.33
C ALA A 637 -18.63 18.66 28.62
N LYS A 638 -17.43 18.06 28.56
CA LYS A 638 -16.53 17.91 29.72
C LYS A 638 -16.07 19.27 30.29
N ASP A 639 -15.77 20.23 29.42
CA ASP A 639 -15.36 21.57 29.88
C ASP A 639 -16.52 22.35 30.50
N ILE A 640 -17.71 22.26 29.92
CA ILE A 640 -18.94 22.83 30.49
C ILE A 640 -19.27 22.14 31.83
N GLU A 641 -19.21 20.81 31.89
CA GLU A 641 -19.42 20.01 33.09
C GLU A 641 -18.53 20.51 34.24
N LYS A 642 -17.22 20.70 34.02
CA LYS A 642 -16.30 21.25 35.03
C LYS A 642 -16.70 22.64 35.53
N VAL A 643 -17.19 23.49 34.63
CA VAL A 643 -17.65 24.85 35.01
C VAL A 643 -18.92 24.76 35.86
N ILE A 644 -19.87 23.92 35.48
CA ILE A 644 -21.11 23.68 36.24
C ILE A 644 -20.77 23.09 37.61
N GLU A 645 -19.91 22.07 37.67
CA GLU A 645 -19.44 21.43 38.89
C GLU A 645 -18.89 22.47 39.88
N LYS A 646 -17.97 23.32 39.41
CA LYS A 646 -17.34 24.35 40.23
C LYS A 646 -18.37 25.34 40.78
N ARG A 647 -19.34 25.76 39.95
CA ARG A 647 -20.40 26.70 40.38
C ARG A 647 -21.36 26.05 41.35
N TYR A 648 -21.72 24.79 41.12
CA TYR A 648 -22.61 24.02 41.97
C TYR A 648 -22.00 23.79 43.36
N LYS A 649 -20.76 23.29 43.41
CA LYS A 649 -20.01 23.08 44.67
C LYS A 649 -19.77 24.38 45.45
N ALA A 650 -19.65 25.50 44.75
CA ALA A 650 -19.56 26.82 45.37
C ALA A 650 -20.90 27.39 45.88
N GLY A 651 -22.03 26.71 45.61
CA GLY A 651 -23.38 27.20 45.91
C GLY A 651 -23.81 28.40 45.06
N ALA A 652 -23.15 28.65 43.93
CA ALA A 652 -23.46 29.75 43.03
C ALA A 652 -24.67 29.46 42.12
N ILE A 653 -24.98 28.17 41.92
CA ILE A 653 -26.18 27.69 41.25
C ILE A 653 -26.83 26.63 42.13
N ASP A 654 -28.15 26.54 42.10
CA ASP A 654 -28.86 25.51 42.86
C ASP A 654 -28.85 24.15 42.12
N ARG A 655 -29.41 23.13 42.77
CA ARG A 655 -29.45 21.77 42.24
C ARG A 655 -30.30 21.65 40.97
N THR A 656 -31.39 22.41 40.88
CA THR A 656 -32.31 22.38 39.73
C THR A 656 -31.64 23.03 38.53
N ASP A 657 -30.99 24.17 38.74
CA ASP A 657 -30.22 24.88 37.72
C ASP A 657 -29.03 24.04 37.24
N ALA A 658 -28.29 23.41 38.16
CA ALA A 658 -27.19 22.51 37.81
C ALA A 658 -27.68 21.31 36.98
N LEU A 659 -28.84 20.74 37.33
CA LEU A 659 -29.43 19.64 36.59
C LEU A 659 -29.83 20.07 35.16
N ASN A 660 -30.50 21.21 35.02
CA ASN A 660 -30.93 21.73 33.72
C ASN A 660 -29.73 22.06 32.82
N LEU A 661 -28.69 22.69 33.37
CA LEU A 661 -27.47 23.00 32.63
C LEU A 661 -26.69 21.74 32.23
N LEU A 662 -26.64 20.72 33.11
CA LEU A 662 -26.00 19.45 32.80
C LEU A 662 -26.78 18.64 31.77
N SER A 663 -28.12 18.61 31.85
CA SER A 663 -28.94 17.88 30.88
C SER A 663 -28.85 18.51 29.49
N GLU A 664 -28.80 19.85 29.42
CA GLU A 664 -28.53 20.58 28.17
C GLU A 664 -27.13 20.27 27.62
N ALA A 665 -26.10 20.28 28.48
CA ALA A 665 -24.72 20.05 28.05
C ALA A 665 -24.43 18.59 27.63
N LEU A 666 -25.03 17.62 28.32
CA LEU A 666 -24.79 16.19 28.09
C LEU A 666 -25.81 15.56 27.12
N GLY A 667 -26.94 16.22 26.85
CA GLY A 667 -28.04 15.68 26.04
C GLY A 667 -28.78 14.50 26.67
N ASP A 668 -28.47 14.13 27.93
CA ASP A 668 -29.06 13.01 28.66
C ASP A 668 -29.31 13.41 30.12
N GLU A 669 -30.59 13.55 30.46
CA GLU A 669 -31.03 13.91 31.80
C GLU A 669 -30.69 12.84 32.84
N ALA A 670 -30.72 11.56 32.49
CA ALA A 670 -30.40 10.48 33.42
C ALA A 670 -28.92 10.52 33.81
N ARG A 671 -28.04 10.75 32.83
CA ARG A 671 -26.60 10.94 33.06
C ARG A 671 -26.32 12.20 33.88
N ALA A 672 -27.02 13.30 33.61
CA ALA A 672 -26.93 14.53 34.40
C ALA A 672 -27.32 14.33 35.86
N ARG A 673 -28.43 13.61 36.14
CA ARG A 673 -28.87 13.29 37.51
C ARG A 673 -27.83 12.44 38.25
N ALA A 674 -27.32 11.39 37.62
CA ALA A 674 -26.31 10.52 38.23
C ALA A 674 -25.03 11.29 38.58
N LYS A 675 -24.59 12.21 37.71
CA LYS A 675 -23.42 13.05 37.98
C LYS A 675 -23.65 14.01 39.15
N LEU A 676 -24.82 14.63 39.20
CA LEU A 676 -25.18 15.56 40.26
C LEU A 676 -25.29 14.86 41.62
N GLU A 677 -25.79 13.63 41.65
CA GLU A 677 -25.82 12.79 42.86
C GLU A 677 -24.41 12.48 43.38
N ILE A 678 -23.45 12.19 42.50
CA ILE A 678 -22.04 12.04 42.88
C ILE A 678 -21.51 13.33 43.50
N TRP A 679 -21.80 14.49 42.91
CA TRP A 679 -21.36 15.78 43.45
C TRP A 679 -22.02 16.10 44.80
N ASP A 680 -23.29 15.74 44.99
CA ASP A 680 -23.99 15.87 46.28
C ASP A 680 -23.27 15.07 47.38
N LEU A 681 -22.89 13.82 47.07
CA LEU A 681 -22.12 12.97 47.99
C LEU A 681 -20.74 13.55 48.29
N GLU A 682 -20.03 14.05 47.28
CA GLU A 682 -18.72 14.72 47.45
C GLU A 682 -18.82 16.01 48.28
N MET A 683 -19.94 16.74 48.17
CA MET A 683 -20.20 17.94 48.99
C MET A 683 -20.48 17.60 50.45
N ILE A 684 -21.15 16.48 50.71
CA ILE A 684 -21.34 15.98 52.09
C ILE A 684 -19.98 15.64 52.70
N ASP A 685 -19.12 14.94 51.94
CA ASP A 685 -17.78 14.55 52.37
C ASP A 685 -16.86 15.77 52.59
N THR A 686 -16.94 16.79 51.73
CA THR A 686 -16.13 18.02 51.88
C THR A 686 -16.61 19.00 52.95
N ARG A 687 -17.89 18.97 53.34
CA ARG A 687 -18.41 19.83 54.44
C ARG A 687 -17.93 19.37 55.82
N GLU A 688 -17.52 18.12 55.97
CA GLU A 688 -16.76 17.65 57.12
C GLU A 688 -15.28 17.49 56.77
N LYS A 689 -14.64 18.50 56.15
CA LYS A 689 -13.18 18.61 56.26
C LYS A 689 -12.83 18.81 57.73
N LEU A 690 -12.68 17.69 58.41
CA LEU A 690 -12.15 17.63 59.76
C LEU A 690 -10.81 18.36 59.74
N PRO A 691 -10.55 19.22 60.72
CA PRO A 691 -9.31 19.96 60.79
C PRO A 691 -8.17 18.94 60.78
N SER A 692 -7.14 19.15 59.95
CA SER A 692 -6.00 18.22 59.92
C SER A 692 -5.38 18.09 61.31
N GLU A 693 -4.68 16.98 61.56
CA GLU A 693 -3.96 16.74 62.81
C GLU A 693 -3.15 17.98 63.27
N SER A 694 -2.42 18.61 62.35
CA SER A 694 -1.62 19.82 62.61
C SER A 694 -2.43 21.07 62.99
N TRP A 695 -3.70 21.17 62.57
CA TRP A 695 -4.62 22.23 63.00
C TRP A 695 -5.17 21.94 64.39
N ILE A 696 -5.53 20.68 64.66
CA ILE A 696 -5.97 20.23 65.98
C ILE A 696 -4.84 20.45 67.00
N GLU A 697 -3.61 20.08 66.67
CA GLU A 697 -2.42 20.32 67.49
C GLU A 697 -2.25 21.80 67.80
N ARG A 698 -2.31 22.67 66.78
CA ARG A 698 -2.17 24.12 66.96
C ARG A 698 -3.26 24.69 67.87
N TRP A 699 -4.52 24.30 67.67
CA TRP A 699 -5.62 24.74 68.51
C TRP A 699 -5.49 24.25 69.95
N TRP A 700 -5.05 23.01 70.12
CA TRP A 700 -4.80 22.42 71.43
C TRP A 700 -3.63 23.11 72.15
N ARG A 701 -2.49 23.33 71.47
CA ARG A 701 -1.33 24.04 72.03
C ARG A 701 -1.70 25.46 72.46
N ALA A 702 -2.47 26.16 71.63
CA ALA A 702 -3.01 27.51 71.90
C ALA A 702 -4.14 27.53 72.95
N ARG A 703 -4.55 26.37 73.49
CA ARG A 703 -5.63 26.21 74.47
C ARG A 703 -7.01 26.69 73.97
N TYR A 704 -7.23 26.70 72.66
CA TYR A 704 -8.57 26.93 72.09
C TYR A 704 -9.49 25.72 72.24
N ILE A 705 -8.91 24.54 72.45
CA ILE A 705 -9.63 23.29 72.75
C ILE A 705 -8.99 22.56 73.93
N THR A 706 -9.81 21.79 74.66
CA THR A 706 -9.36 20.94 75.77
C THR A 706 -8.74 19.63 75.27
N ASP A 707 -8.09 18.89 76.18
CA ASP A 707 -7.52 17.57 75.91
C ASP A 707 -8.58 16.58 75.40
N ASP A 708 -9.76 16.53 76.03
CA ASP A 708 -10.87 15.69 75.61
C ASP A 708 -11.39 16.09 74.22
N GLN A 709 -11.45 17.40 73.93
CA GLN A 709 -11.89 17.90 72.62
C GLN A 709 -10.87 17.61 71.51
N ALA A 710 -9.57 17.66 71.82
CA ALA A 710 -8.52 17.28 70.88
C ALA A 710 -8.54 15.76 70.62
N LEU A 711 -8.69 14.96 71.68
CA LEU A 711 -8.83 13.50 71.59
C LEU A 711 -10.04 13.11 70.74
N MET A 712 -11.23 13.67 71.02
CA MET A 712 -12.43 13.42 70.23
C MET A 712 -12.26 13.80 68.75
N ARG A 713 -11.54 14.89 68.45
CA ARG A 713 -11.29 15.32 67.07
C ARG A 713 -10.27 14.44 66.35
N LEU A 714 -9.25 13.94 67.04
CA LEU A 714 -8.33 12.94 66.50
C LEU A 714 -9.03 11.60 66.23
N VAL A 715 -9.88 11.14 67.15
CA VAL A 715 -10.69 9.92 66.91
C VAL A 715 -11.65 10.13 65.72
N ARG A 716 -12.24 11.31 65.59
CA ARG A 716 -13.11 11.64 64.46
C ARG A 716 -12.34 11.70 63.12
N LEU A 717 -11.05 12.04 63.14
CA LEU A 717 -10.15 11.94 61.97
C LEU A 717 -9.80 10.50 61.59
N GLY A 718 -10.21 9.51 62.38
CA GLY A 718 -9.97 8.08 62.12
C GLY A 718 -8.77 7.48 62.86
N TYR A 719 -8.14 8.21 63.79
CA TYR A 719 -7.12 7.62 64.66
C TYR A 719 -7.79 6.70 65.69
N ASP A 720 -7.16 5.56 65.98
CA ASP A 720 -7.60 4.70 67.07
C ASP A 720 -7.57 5.48 68.40
N PRO A 721 -8.54 5.28 69.32
CA PRO A 721 -8.55 5.98 70.60
C PRO A 721 -7.24 5.88 71.39
N GLU A 722 -6.56 4.74 71.34
CA GLU A 722 -5.27 4.55 72.02
C GLU A 722 -4.15 5.36 71.34
N ASP A 723 -4.11 5.34 70.01
CA ASP A 723 -3.15 6.14 69.22
C ASP A 723 -3.39 7.64 69.39
N ALA A 724 -4.65 8.08 69.40
CA ALA A 724 -5.03 9.46 69.65
C ALA A 724 -4.58 9.92 71.05
N MET A 725 -4.68 9.05 72.07
CA MET A 725 -4.13 9.32 73.41
C MET A 725 -2.60 9.42 73.40
N LEU A 726 -1.92 8.54 72.66
CA LEU A 726 -0.46 8.58 72.53
C LEU A 726 0.03 9.85 71.83
N ILE A 727 -0.64 10.27 70.76
CA ILE A 727 -0.38 11.53 70.05
C ILE A 727 -0.57 12.73 71.00
N LEU A 728 -1.67 12.74 71.76
CA LEU A 728 -1.94 13.81 72.72
C LEU A 728 -0.90 13.85 73.86
N LYS A 729 -0.49 12.68 74.34
CA LYS A 729 0.60 12.55 75.34
C LYS A 729 1.91 13.07 74.77
N TYR A 730 2.25 12.71 73.53
CA TYR A 730 3.43 13.20 72.83
C TYR A 730 3.42 14.74 72.71
N TRP A 731 2.30 15.33 72.29
CA TRP A 731 2.14 16.79 72.22
C TRP A 731 2.30 17.48 73.58
N ARG A 732 1.88 16.82 74.66
CA ARG A 732 2.04 17.30 76.05
C ARG A 732 3.49 17.30 76.50
N GLU A 733 4.23 16.25 76.18
CA GLU A 733 5.65 16.11 76.54
C GLU A 733 6.55 17.04 75.71
N HIS A 734 6.15 17.38 74.47
CA HIS A 734 6.94 18.19 73.54
C HIS A 734 6.44 19.64 73.41
N LYS A 735 5.67 20.12 74.40
CA LYS A 735 5.19 21.51 74.48
C LYS A 735 6.34 22.45 74.89
N LYS A 736 7.25 22.72 73.95
CA LYS A 736 8.14 23.89 73.99
C LYS A 736 7.37 25.13 73.55
#